data_AF-F4Q5X2-F1
#
_entry.id   AF-F4Q5X2-F1
#
_cell.length_a   1.000
_cell.length_b   1.000
_cell.length_c   1.000
_cell.angle_alpha   90.00
_cell.angle_beta   90.00
_cell.angle_gamma   90.00
#
_symmetry.space_group_name_H-M   'P 1'
#
loop_
_entity.id
_entity.type
_entity.pdbx_description
1 polymer ?
#
loop_
_entity_poly.entity_id
_entity_poly.type
_entity_poly.pdbx_seq_one_letter_code
_entity_poly.pdbx_strand_id
1 'polypeptide(L)'
;MLNKFIKTSSISAATQIKISTTSSPSLHLNNHHHLCNISTTTPITTTTCTNSQYYTYNNNNNNRMEPSTATATATTQASINQATSFLDALSLNTTPNTSSPLSTSPSASSSSPKKQPYYPKQLQNKKNAFTLPSSPTLGAISKESLQYVYDEFKLGEKDVQPFQAVDPLNDANTIQGVTVKQSGDFIILRVNNVELTKCQYIHVAPKLKKYQPSLLPNTTFKSYFLANKWNGMNIQFFKYFDANGKVYVSARPRVSNFISNDKKSNTLEVVQDILASPQDDSKMVKNLLEILKTSMSCRSMVFELCGSRVAHIVKYNFAANLQPLFEISNDGFIKPFIPLAAESAAADPTLGLVTLDEPSTLKNLSNLVKDIKESLLEVNKKFRVDNGLSENMYWYNHFLQEGRVLYILDENGQQLVNDSILAIKPADTDKFHWEQFDSGIQTKVLMIAQELREKGSAVDKQSLRRELDLDEFSWAKWEDDIMDLAVLPEFNSGYKTSAKPGKQSAGDQQATTGASAAVKHVILTVGYPASGKSYFAQKLTELGKWKRVNQDEMGTRKKCEDILITQLKAGESVIVDRCNFDIQQRRVWIKLAQMYGATNIHILWFKPDVETCKKRIVVRENHPTIPKGEEGVQIIDKFQSMFIAPSTAEGFENIQLIQTEQESDEAIQKYIQLLEQHDEEQDNTTTTTTVTAE
;
A
#
# COMPACT_ATOMS: atom_id res chain seq x y z
N MET A 1 18.42 -48.12 0.90
CA MET A 1 18.32 -48.73 -0.45
C MET A 1 18.50 -47.61 -1.46
N LEU A 2 19.32 -47.64 -2.50
CA LEU A 2 20.43 -48.49 -2.96
C LEU A 2 21.20 -47.59 -3.96
N ASN A 3 22.53 -47.71 -3.99
CA ASN A 3 23.44 -47.06 -4.93
C ASN A 3 23.24 -47.49 -6.41
N LYS A 4 23.88 -46.71 -7.30
CA LYS A 4 24.43 -47.00 -8.65
C LYS A 4 23.59 -46.52 -9.85
N PHE A 5 24.17 -45.62 -10.66
CA PHE A 5 24.87 -46.01 -11.89
C PHE A 5 25.74 -44.87 -12.43
N ILE A 6 27.05 -45.13 -12.53
CA ILE A 6 28.01 -44.44 -13.39
C ILE A 6 28.10 -45.24 -14.69
N LYS A 7 28.12 -44.58 -15.85
CA LYS A 7 28.88 -45.04 -17.01
C LYS A 7 29.33 -43.88 -17.88
N THR A 8 30.62 -43.91 -18.15
CA THR A 8 31.47 -43.04 -18.93
C THR A 8 31.32 -43.26 -20.44
N SER A 9 31.58 -42.23 -21.25
CA SER A 9 32.41 -42.36 -22.45
C SER A 9 32.86 -40.98 -22.96
N SER A 10 34.18 -40.83 -22.97
CA SER A 10 35.00 -39.79 -23.58
C SER A 10 35.14 -40.03 -25.09
N ILE A 11 35.21 -38.97 -25.90
CA ILE A 11 36.07 -38.88 -27.10
C ILE A 11 36.44 -37.40 -27.29
N SER A 12 37.75 -37.17 -27.45
CA SER A 12 38.42 -35.90 -27.73
C SER A 12 38.33 -35.49 -29.20
N ALA A 13 38.37 -34.20 -29.48
CA ALA A 13 39.18 -33.66 -30.59
C ALA A 13 39.45 -32.17 -30.36
N ALA A 14 40.72 -31.85 -30.12
CA ALA A 14 41.26 -30.50 -30.15
C ALA A 14 41.66 -30.15 -31.59
N THR A 15 41.44 -28.90 -32.00
CA THR A 15 42.18 -28.30 -33.12
C THR A 15 42.38 -26.82 -32.80
N GLN A 16 43.64 -26.47 -32.53
CA GLN A 16 44.15 -25.10 -32.47
C GLN A 16 44.50 -24.60 -33.88
N ILE A 17 44.84 -23.29 -33.95
CA ILE A 17 45.60 -22.56 -34.99
C ILE A 17 44.64 -21.82 -35.97
N LYS A 18 44.72 -20.51 -36.25
CA LYS A 18 45.84 -19.54 -36.31
C LYS A 18 45.32 -18.11 -36.15
N ILE A 19 46.13 -17.25 -35.53
CA ILE A 19 46.09 -15.78 -35.61
C ILE A 19 46.70 -15.36 -36.95
N SER A 20 46.11 -14.40 -37.65
CA SER A 20 46.82 -13.58 -38.65
C SER A 20 46.23 -12.17 -38.74
N THR A 21 47.06 -11.21 -38.35
CA THR A 21 46.98 -9.77 -38.55
C THR A 21 47.41 -9.37 -39.97
N THR A 22 46.68 -8.47 -40.64
CA THR A 22 47.16 -7.54 -41.70
C THR A 22 46.01 -6.59 -42.07
N SER A 23 46.06 -5.31 -41.69
CA SER A 23 46.52 -4.14 -42.46
C SER A 23 45.59 -3.68 -43.59
N SER A 24 45.08 -2.44 -43.43
CA SER A 24 44.36 -1.59 -44.40
C SER A 24 45.09 -1.45 -45.77
N PRO A 25 44.42 -0.96 -46.84
CA PRO A 25 44.25 0.49 -47.00
C PRO A 25 42.94 0.97 -47.68
N SER A 26 42.65 2.22 -47.38
CA SER A 26 41.76 3.17 -48.05
C SER A 26 41.99 3.33 -49.55
N LEU A 27 40.90 3.49 -50.32
CA LEU A 27 40.93 4.09 -51.67
C LEU A 27 39.75 5.04 -51.89
N HIS A 28 40.08 6.07 -52.67
CA HIS A 28 39.43 7.35 -52.91
C HIS A 28 38.32 7.32 -53.97
N LEU A 29 37.32 8.19 -53.74
CA LEU A 29 36.64 9.16 -54.64
C LEU A 29 36.09 8.83 -56.04
N ASN A 30 35.07 9.64 -56.39
CA ASN A 30 34.41 9.94 -57.67
C ASN A 30 33.15 9.11 -57.99
N ASN A 31 32.00 9.65 -58.44
CA ASN A 31 31.68 10.99 -58.96
C ASN A 31 30.14 11.22 -59.01
N HIS A 32 29.73 12.49 -58.89
CA HIS A 32 28.65 13.25 -59.58
C HIS A 32 27.27 12.57 -59.89
N HIS A 33 26.08 13.17 -59.68
CA HIS A 33 25.58 14.45 -60.23
C HIS A 33 24.14 14.80 -59.73
N HIS A 34 23.92 16.12 -59.55
CA HIS A 34 22.72 16.96 -59.81
C HIS A 34 21.32 16.70 -59.18
N LEU A 35 20.84 17.68 -58.37
CA LEU A 35 19.86 18.74 -58.72
C LEU A 35 19.55 19.58 -57.45
N CYS A 36 20.07 20.81 -57.32
CA CYS A 36 19.41 22.13 -57.47
C CYS A 36 18.23 22.48 -56.52
N ASN A 37 18.56 23.34 -55.53
CA ASN A 37 17.91 24.57 -55.03
C ASN A 37 16.40 24.60 -54.67
N ILE A 38 16.09 25.03 -53.44
CA ILE A 38 15.71 26.43 -53.11
C ILE A 38 15.82 26.65 -51.59
N SER A 39 16.46 27.75 -51.22
CA SER A 39 16.63 28.28 -49.88
C SER A 39 15.51 29.25 -49.51
N THR A 40 15.04 29.22 -48.26
CA THR A 40 14.67 30.44 -47.51
C THR A 40 14.93 30.21 -46.03
N THR A 41 15.74 31.09 -45.46
CA THR A 41 16.18 31.20 -44.07
C THR A 41 15.29 32.16 -43.29
N THR A 42 14.93 31.85 -42.04
CA THR A 42 15.17 32.74 -40.87
C THR A 42 14.94 31.98 -39.55
N PRO A 43 15.66 32.32 -38.47
CA PRO A 43 15.91 31.42 -37.34
C PRO A 43 15.00 31.67 -36.13
N ILE A 44 14.69 30.60 -35.41
CA ILE A 44 14.06 30.65 -34.08
C ILE A 44 15.17 30.70 -33.03
N THR A 45 15.13 31.76 -32.23
CA THR A 45 16.02 32.03 -31.10
C THR A 45 15.73 31.05 -29.96
N THR A 46 16.70 30.18 -29.68
CA THR A 46 16.80 29.40 -28.46
C THR A 46 17.44 30.26 -27.37
N THR A 47 16.78 30.44 -26.23
CA THR A 47 17.41 31.00 -25.03
C THR A 47 17.63 29.87 -24.03
N THR A 48 18.84 29.32 -24.08
CA THR A 48 19.46 28.53 -23.03
C THR A 48 19.90 29.45 -21.90
N CYS A 49 19.46 29.21 -20.67
CA CYS A 49 20.12 29.72 -19.47
C CYS A 49 20.76 28.55 -18.72
N THR A 50 22.08 28.47 -18.89
CA THR A 50 23.03 27.71 -18.10
C THR A 50 23.19 28.33 -16.70
N ASN A 51 23.22 27.50 -15.66
CA ASN A 51 24.20 27.65 -14.56
C ASN A 51 24.32 26.32 -13.81
N SER A 52 25.46 25.66 -14.06
CA SER A 52 26.06 24.58 -13.28
C SER A 52 26.88 25.19 -12.14
N GLN A 53 26.99 24.54 -10.97
CA GLN A 53 28.27 24.16 -10.33
C GLN A 53 28.11 23.03 -9.27
N TYR A 54 28.54 21.84 -9.67
CA TYR A 54 29.27 20.71 -9.02
C TYR A 54 29.17 20.37 -7.50
N TYR A 55 29.10 19.06 -7.19
CA TYR A 55 30.15 18.31 -6.46
C TYR A 55 30.12 16.79 -6.72
N THR A 56 31.32 16.21 -6.77
CA THR A 56 31.71 14.82 -7.05
C THR A 56 31.63 13.89 -5.83
N TYR A 57 31.16 12.65 -6.00
CA TYR A 57 31.26 11.57 -5.01
C TYR A 57 32.59 10.81 -5.19
N ASN A 58 33.42 10.75 -4.14
CA ASN A 58 34.65 9.95 -4.13
C ASN A 58 34.57 8.88 -3.04
N ASN A 59 34.75 7.63 -3.46
CA ASN A 59 34.77 6.42 -2.64
C ASN A 59 36.23 6.17 -2.21
N ASN A 60 36.51 5.92 -0.93
CA ASN A 60 37.61 5.03 -0.53
C ASN A 60 37.54 4.63 0.95
N ASN A 61 37.58 3.31 1.16
CA ASN A 61 37.89 2.65 2.42
C ASN A 61 39.41 2.58 2.63
N ASN A 62 39.91 2.85 3.83
CA ASN A 62 40.67 1.87 4.66
C ASN A 62 41.38 2.51 5.87
N ASN A 63 41.24 1.82 7.01
CA ASN A 63 42.18 1.59 8.12
C ASN A 63 42.92 2.76 8.84
N ARG A 64 42.54 2.92 10.12
CA ARG A 64 43.37 2.81 11.35
C ARG A 64 44.65 3.67 11.47
N MET A 65 44.60 4.71 12.32
CA MET A 65 45.45 4.96 13.51
C MET A 65 45.17 6.36 14.08
N GLU A 66 45.11 6.49 15.41
CA GLU A 66 45.10 7.78 16.13
C GLU A 66 46.53 8.37 16.32
N PRO A 67 46.77 9.45 17.10
CA PRO A 67 46.44 10.86 16.85
C PRO A 67 47.67 11.79 17.05
N SER A 68 47.67 13.01 16.51
CA SER A 68 48.52 14.09 17.07
C SER A 68 48.13 15.51 16.65
N THR A 69 47.85 16.31 17.69
CA THR A 69 48.31 17.69 17.94
C THR A 69 48.23 18.79 16.87
N ALA A 70 47.49 19.84 17.26
CA ALA A 70 47.94 21.24 17.39
C ALA A 70 47.50 22.29 16.35
N THR A 71 46.93 23.37 16.96
CA THR A 71 47.11 24.81 16.69
C THR A 71 46.53 25.48 15.44
N ALA A 72 45.43 26.20 15.67
CA ALA A 72 45.27 27.66 15.59
C ALA A 72 45.87 28.44 14.39
N THR A 73 45.00 29.15 13.65
CA THR A 73 45.01 30.59 13.31
C THR A 73 43.89 30.85 12.27
N ALA A 74 42.81 31.57 12.57
CA ALA A 74 42.63 33.03 12.65
C ALA A 74 42.61 33.76 11.28
N THR A 75 41.58 34.63 11.15
CA THR A 75 41.40 35.75 10.18
C THR A 75 41.06 35.35 8.73
N THR A 76 40.10 35.95 8.01
CA THR A 76 39.63 37.36 8.01
C THR A 76 38.22 37.47 7.41
N GLN A 77 37.46 38.46 7.89
CA GLN A 77 36.21 39.00 7.34
C GLN A 77 36.42 39.75 6.01
N ALA A 78 35.39 39.72 5.15
CA ALA A 78 34.88 40.89 4.40
C ALA A 78 33.50 40.52 3.79
N SER A 79 32.37 40.86 4.41
CA SER A 79 31.54 42.06 4.15
C SER A 79 31.12 42.28 2.69
N ILE A 80 29.83 41.99 2.39
CA ILE A 80 29.05 42.67 1.35
C ILE A 80 27.69 43.07 1.92
N ASN A 81 27.36 44.33 1.67
CA ASN A 81 26.19 45.07 2.10
C ASN A 81 24.92 44.69 1.34
N GLN A 82 23.84 44.61 2.13
CA GLN A 82 22.47 45.14 1.93
C GLN A 82 22.00 45.59 0.54
N ALA A 83 20.85 45.04 0.13
CA ALA A 83 19.61 45.75 -0.21
C ALA A 83 18.45 44.71 -0.21
N THR A 84 17.53 44.65 0.78
CA THR A 84 16.21 45.33 0.84
C THR A 84 15.46 45.32 -0.51
N SER A 85 14.21 44.91 -0.65
CA SER A 85 13.08 44.60 0.24
C SER A 85 11.93 44.06 -0.63
N PHE A 86 11.02 43.24 -0.08
CA PHE A 86 9.56 43.34 -0.21
C PHE A 86 8.89 42.06 0.33
N LEU A 87 8.62 42.06 1.63
CA LEU A 87 7.69 41.15 2.31
C LEU A 87 6.88 42.02 3.25
N ASP A 88 5.64 42.30 2.89
CA ASP A 88 4.62 42.82 3.79
C ASP A 88 3.27 42.30 3.33
N ALA A 89 2.76 41.29 4.05
CA ALA A 89 1.35 41.12 4.37
C ALA A 89 1.23 39.81 5.16
N LEU A 90 1.29 39.90 6.49
CA LEU A 90 0.45 39.10 7.39
C LEU A 90 0.58 39.70 8.80
N SER A 91 -0.43 40.47 9.15
CA SER A 91 -0.63 41.12 10.44
C SER A 91 -1.15 40.11 11.46
N LEU A 92 -0.46 39.94 12.58
CA LEU A 92 -1.06 39.42 13.82
C LEU A 92 -0.58 40.26 15.00
N ASN A 93 -1.55 40.94 15.61
CA ASN A 93 -1.42 41.69 16.85
C ASN A 93 -1.21 40.73 18.03
N THR A 94 -0.16 40.95 18.82
CA THR A 94 -0.18 40.75 20.28
C THR A 94 0.89 41.60 20.95
N THR A 95 0.47 42.43 21.91
CA THR A 95 1.27 43.30 22.77
C THR A 95 2.05 42.53 23.85
N PRO A 96 3.18 43.07 24.37
CA PRO A 96 4.08 42.39 25.30
C PRO A 96 3.91 42.83 26.77
N ASN A 97 4.38 42.00 27.72
CA ASN A 97 4.83 42.41 29.07
C ASN A 97 5.70 41.27 29.67
N THR A 98 7.02 41.40 29.75
CA THR A 98 7.89 41.90 30.86
C THR A 98 8.43 40.83 31.85
N SER A 99 9.71 40.50 31.64
CA SER A 99 10.85 40.41 32.60
C SER A 99 10.83 39.56 33.91
N SER A 100 11.69 38.50 33.90
CA SER A 100 12.85 38.19 34.82
C SER A 100 12.64 37.91 36.34
N PRO A 101 13.61 37.33 37.12
CA PRO A 101 14.89 36.63 36.82
C PRO A 101 15.20 35.31 37.63
N LEU A 102 16.31 34.67 37.20
CA LEU A 102 17.29 33.73 37.82
C LEU A 102 17.19 33.29 39.31
N SER A 103 17.54 32.01 39.59
CA SER A 103 18.77 31.63 40.34
C SER A 103 19.08 30.11 40.47
N THR A 104 20.36 29.78 40.21
CA THR A 104 21.30 28.85 40.89
C THR A 104 21.12 27.32 40.97
N SER A 105 22.16 26.64 40.44
CA SER A 105 22.65 25.25 40.56
C SER A 105 23.07 24.86 42.01
N PRO A 106 23.42 23.57 42.35
CA PRO A 106 24.61 22.86 41.82
C PRO A 106 24.48 21.33 41.58
N SER A 107 25.61 20.83 41.07
CA SER A 107 26.01 19.60 40.36
C SER A 107 26.12 18.26 41.12
N ALA A 108 26.10 17.17 40.32
CA ALA A 108 26.91 15.91 40.32
C ALA A 108 26.00 14.65 40.18
N SER A 109 26.28 13.58 39.41
CA SER A 109 27.38 13.13 38.57
C SER A 109 26.95 11.88 37.77
N SER A 110 27.46 11.74 36.53
CA SER A 110 27.78 10.50 35.78
C SER A 110 26.74 9.39 35.54
N SER A 111 26.29 9.22 34.29
CA SER A 111 26.64 8.06 33.42
C SER A 111 25.84 8.06 32.10
N SER A 112 26.47 7.51 31.06
CA SER A 112 26.26 7.66 29.62
C SER A 112 24.88 7.28 29.04
N PRO A 113 24.27 8.07 28.12
CA PRO A 113 23.08 7.65 27.38
C PRO A 113 23.41 7.10 25.97
N LYS A 114 22.94 5.88 25.70
CA LYS A 114 22.83 5.32 24.34
C LYS A 114 21.68 6.03 23.61
N LYS A 115 21.96 6.56 22.41
CA LYS A 115 21.01 7.28 21.55
C LYS A 115 19.85 6.37 21.12
N GLN A 116 18.66 6.64 21.64
CA GLN A 116 17.37 6.21 21.08
C GLN A 116 16.83 7.32 20.15
N PRO A 117 16.09 6.99 19.09
CA PRO A 117 15.46 7.99 18.23
C PRO A 117 14.29 8.68 18.92
N TYR A 118 14.32 10.00 18.87
CA TYR A 118 13.39 10.99 19.41
C TYR A 118 12.07 11.00 18.61
N TYR A 119 10.93 10.75 19.28
CA TYR A 119 9.58 11.03 18.75
C TYR A 119 9.07 12.35 19.34
N PRO A 120 8.62 13.33 18.53
CA PRO A 120 8.13 14.59 19.05
C PRO A 120 6.76 14.45 19.74
N LYS A 121 6.61 15.23 20.81
CA LYS A 121 5.45 15.28 21.71
C LYS A 121 4.17 15.75 21.01
N GLN A 122 3.09 15.15 21.46
CA GLN A 122 1.68 15.43 21.20
C GLN A 122 1.32 16.92 21.34
N LEU A 123 0.56 17.43 20.37
CA LEU A 123 -0.34 18.57 20.56
C LEU A 123 -1.74 18.02 20.83
N GLN A 124 -2.28 18.38 22.00
CA GLN A 124 -3.62 18.04 22.45
C GLN A 124 -4.66 19.02 21.90
N ASN A 125 -5.88 18.48 21.71
CA ASN A 125 -7.19 19.15 21.58
C ASN A 125 -7.54 19.70 20.17
N LYS A 126 -8.74 19.46 19.61
CA LYS A 126 -10.08 19.36 20.22
C LYS A 126 -10.95 18.25 19.61
N LYS A 127 -11.77 17.64 20.48
CA LYS A 127 -12.87 16.73 20.18
C LYS A 127 -13.91 17.41 19.28
N ASN A 128 -14.20 16.84 18.12
CA ASN A 128 -15.51 16.97 17.46
C ASN A 128 -16.02 15.55 17.20
N ALA A 129 -17.11 15.20 17.87
CA ALA A 129 -17.84 13.95 17.66
C ALA A 129 -18.44 13.98 16.25
N PHE A 130 -18.02 13.05 15.39
CA PHE A 130 -18.63 12.84 14.08
C PHE A 130 -19.68 11.74 14.21
N THR A 131 -20.94 12.16 14.34
CA THR A 131 -22.11 11.33 14.05
C THR A 131 -22.04 10.89 12.58
N LEU A 132 -22.21 9.61 12.32
CA LEU A 132 -22.45 9.07 10.97
C LEU A 132 -23.66 9.82 10.37
N PRO A 133 -23.51 10.57 9.28
CA PRO A 133 -24.67 11.09 8.58
C PRO A 133 -25.38 9.90 7.94
N SER A 134 -26.65 9.73 8.31
CA SER A 134 -27.65 9.08 7.45
C SER A 134 -27.46 9.57 6.01
N SER A 135 -27.33 8.63 5.06
CA SER A 135 -27.11 8.91 3.63
C SER A 135 -27.90 10.13 3.15
N PRO A 136 -27.24 11.27 2.82
CA PRO A 136 -27.94 12.37 2.18
C PRO A 136 -28.31 11.91 0.77
N THR A 137 -29.59 12.02 0.43
CA THR A 137 -30.12 11.73 -0.90
C THR A 137 -29.40 12.62 -1.92
N LEU A 138 -28.47 12.01 -2.65
CA LEU A 138 -27.56 12.61 -3.62
C LEU A 138 -28.32 13.29 -4.78
N GLY A 139 -27.83 14.45 -5.23
CA GLY A 139 -28.15 14.93 -6.57
C GLY A 139 -27.53 13.97 -7.59
N ALA A 140 -28.30 12.97 -8.02
CA ALA A 140 -27.86 11.96 -8.97
C ALA A 140 -27.29 12.62 -10.24
N ILE A 141 -26.22 12.04 -10.78
CA ILE A 141 -25.72 12.38 -12.12
C ILE A 141 -26.91 12.25 -13.09
N SER A 142 -27.14 13.27 -13.91
CA SER A 142 -28.32 13.27 -14.77
C SER A 142 -28.24 12.09 -15.76
N LYS A 143 -29.39 11.52 -16.13
CA LYS A 143 -29.44 10.45 -17.14
C LYS A 143 -28.86 10.91 -18.48
N GLU A 144 -29.01 12.19 -18.80
CA GLU A 144 -28.47 12.82 -20.00
C GLU A 144 -26.94 12.85 -19.98
N SER A 145 -26.33 13.23 -18.86
CA SER A 145 -24.86 13.22 -18.69
C SER A 145 -24.29 11.81 -18.80
N LEU A 146 -24.99 10.81 -18.26
CA LEU A 146 -24.59 9.40 -18.38
C LEU A 146 -24.73 8.89 -19.81
N GLN A 147 -25.81 9.24 -20.50
CA GLN A 147 -26.00 8.88 -21.91
C GLN A 147 -24.90 9.48 -22.79
N TYR A 148 -24.53 10.74 -22.56
CA TYR A 148 -23.40 11.36 -23.25
C TYR A 148 -22.09 10.58 -23.05
N VAL A 149 -21.80 10.10 -21.82
CA VAL A 149 -20.62 9.27 -21.56
C VAL A 149 -20.67 7.95 -22.32
N TYR A 150 -21.83 7.30 -22.37
CA TYR A 150 -22.01 6.05 -23.10
C TYR A 150 -21.75 6.22 -24.59
N ASP A 151 -22.25 7.32 -25.17
CA ASP A 151 -22.12 7.60 -26.59
C ASP A 151 -20.70 8.05 -26.96
N GLU A 152 -20.12 8.98 -26.19
CA GLU A 152 -18.78 9.56 -26.45
C GLU A 152 -17.67 8.52 -26.32
N PHE A 153 -17.72 7.69 -25.26
CA PHE A 153 -16.66 6.72 -24.96
C PHE A 153 -17.00 5.28 -25.35
N LYS A 154 -18.17 5.05 -25.97
CA LYS A 154 -18.65 3.73 -26.39
C LYS A 154 -18.72 2.73 -25.22
N LEU A 155 -19.23 3.19 -24.08
CA LEU A 155 -19.36 2.41 -22.84
C LEU A 155 -20.83 2.04 -22.58
N GLY A 156 -21.09 0.89 -21.97
CA GLY A 156 -22.41 0.51 -21.50
C GLY A 156 -22.66 0.85 -20.03
N GLU A 157 -23.92 0.86 -19.59
CA GLU A 157 -24.31 1.09 -18.20
C GLU A 157 -23.62 0.13 -17.22
N LYS A 158 -23.41 -1.13 -17.62
CA LYS A 158 -22.74 -2.14 -16.80
C LYS A 158 -21.24 -1.91 -16.65
N ASP A 159 -20.62 -1.18 -17.58
CA ASP A 159 -19.18 -0.98 -17.68
C ASP A 159 -18.69 0.14 -16.75
N VAL A 160 -19.60 0.95 -16.22
CA VAL A 160 -19.28 2.09 -15.37
C VAL A 160 -19.88 1.98 -13.97
N GLN A 161 -19.29 2.71 -13.03
CA GLN A 161 -19.76 2.87 -11.66
C GLN A 161 -19.72 4.36 -11.28
N PRO A 162 -20.85 4.99 -10.93
CA PRO A 162 -20.86 6.36 -10.45
C PRO A 162 -20.06 6.54 -9.16
N PHE A 163 -19.43 7.70 -9.00
CA PHE A 163 -18.76 8.07 -7.76
C PHE A 163 -18.99 9.55 -7.43
N GLN A 164 -18.89 9.86 -6.14
CA GLN A 164 -18.78 11.21 -5.61
C GLN A 164 -17.72 11.21 -4.52
N ALA A 165 -16.80 12.17 -4.56
CA ALA A 165 -15.74 12.30 -3.58
C ALA A 165 -15.34 13.77 -3.38
N VAL A 166 -14.89 14.11 -2.17
CA VAL A 166 -14.18 15.36 -1.92
C VAL A 166 -12.72 15.14 -2.29
N ASP A 167 -12.10 16.08 -2.99
CA ASP A 167 -10.68 16.02 -3.36
C ASP A 167 -9.79 16.32 -2.14
N PRO A 168 -9.01 15.36 -1.61
CA PRO A 168 -8.29 15.58 -0.35
C PRO A 168 -7.08 16.51 -0.48
N LEU A 169 -6.64 16.83 -1.71
CA LEU A 169 -5.62 17.86 -1.96
C LEU A 169 -6.23 19.24 -2.25
N ASN A 170 -7.54 19.29 -2.50
CA ASN A 170 -8.31 20.51 -2.74
C ASN A 170 -9.66 20.38 -2.03
N ASP A 171 -9.66 20.40 -0.70
CA ASP A 171 -10.81 20.06 0.17
C ASP A 171 -12.10 20.86 -0.09
N ALA A 172 -11.97 22.06 -0.66
CA ALA A 172 -13.09 22.86 -1.13
C ALA A 172 -13.82 22.27 -2.36
N ASN A 173 -13.22 21.28 -3.03
CA ASN A 173 -13.75 20.70 -4.27
C ASN A 173 -14.44 19.35 -4.04
N THR A 174 -15.71 19.27 -4.43
CA THR A 174 -16.45 18.00 -4.55
C THR A 174 -16.55 17.59 -6.01
N ILE A 175 -16.14 16.36 -6.30
CA ILE A 175 -16.06 15.81 -7.66
C ILE A 175 -17.10 14.69 -7.82
N GLN A 176 -17.84 14.73 -8.92
CA GLN A 176 -18.76 13.65 -9.31
C GLN A 176 -18.43 13.17 -10.73
N GLY A 177 -18.57 11.86 -10.93
CA GLY A 177 -18.20 11.24 -12.19
C GLY A 177 -18.52 9.76 -12.23
N VAL A 178 -17.92 9.07 -13.19
CA VAL A 178 -18.02 7.62 -13.33
C VAL A 178 -16.65 6.98 -13.45
N THR A 179 -16.48 5.79 -12.87
CA THR A 179 -15.30 4.93 -13.01
C THR A 179 -15.61 3.81 -13.99
N VAL A 180 -14.73 3.57 -14.96
CA VAL A 180 -14.80 2.46 -15.91
C VAL A 180 -14.28 1.20 -15.21
N LYS A 181 -15.14 0.20 -15.01
CA LYS A 181 -14.83 -0.99 -14.18
C LYS A 181 -13.66 -1.82 -14.71
N GLN A 182 -13.52 -1.90 -16.04
CA GLN A 182 -12.49 -2.75 -16.67
C GLN A 182 -11.07 -2.17 -16.54
N SER A 183 -10.89 -0.88 -16.82
CA SER A 183 -9.58 -0.21 -16.77
C SER A 183 -9.31 0.46 -15.43
N GLY A 184 -10.35 0.83 -14.68
CA GLY A 184 -10.26 1.71 -13.52
C GLY A 184 -10.13 3.19 -13.88
N ASP A 185 -10.17 3.53 -15.18
CA ASP A 185 -10.19 4.93 -15.66
C ASP A 185 -11.42 5.62 -15.08
N PHE A 186 -11.38 6.94 -15.00
CA PHE A 186 -12.54 7.67 -14.51
C PHE A 186 -12.75 8.97 -15.25
N ILE A 187 -14.02 9.35 -15.32
CA ILE A 187 -14.52 10.46 -16.11
C ILE A 187 -15.17 11.44 -15.14
N ILE A 188 -14.64 12.65 -15.07
CA ILE A 188 -15.18 13.72 -14.25
C ILE A 188 -16.27 14.45 -15.04
N LEU A 189 -17.45 14.56 -14.43
CA LEU A 189 -18.64 15.17 -15.04
C LEU A 189 -19.05 16.46 -14.32
N ARG A 190 -18.86 16.52 -13.00
CA ARG A 190 -19.17 17.71 -12.20
C ARG A 190 -18.07 18.04 -11.21
N VAL A 191 -17.88 19.34 -11.00
CA VAL A 191 -17.03 19.90 -9.95
C VAL A 191 -17.87 20.91 -9.17
N ASN A 192 -17.94 20.77 -7.84
CA ASN A 192 -18.74 21.61 -6.95
C ASN A 192 -20.22 21.69 -7.33
N ASN A 193 -20.79 20.55 -7.71
CA ASN A 193 -22.16 20.40 -8.22
C ASN A 193 -22.45 21.18 -9.52
N VAL A 194 -21.43 21.75 -10.18
CA VAL A 194 -21.55 22.39 -11.49
C VAL A 194 -21.17 21.40 -12.58
N GLU A 195 -22.05 21.26 -13.57
CA GLU A 195 -21.84 20.38 -14.71
C GLU A 195 -20.83 20.98 -15.69
N LEU A 196 -19.88 20.14 -16.12
CA LEU A 196 -18.83 20.54 -17.05
C LEU A 196 -19.36 20.50 -18.48
N THR A 197 -19.01 21.51 -19.26
CA THR A 197 -19.33 21.57 -20.70
C THR A 197 -18.65 20.45 -21.49
N LYS A 198 -17.47 20.01 -21.03
CA LYS A 198 -16.74 18.85 -21.55
C LYS A 198 -16.30 17.97 -20.40
N CYS A 199 -16.67 16.69 -20.44
CA CYS A 199 -16.22 15.72 -19.47
C CYS A 199 -14.70 15.53 -19.54
N GLN A 200 -14.08 15.19 -18.42
CA GLN A 200 -12.63 15.03 -18.33
C GLN A 200 -12.28 13.57 -18.08
N TYR A 201 -11.77 12.90 -19.11
CA TYR A 201 -11.31 11.51 -19.03
C TYR A 201 -9.91 11.43 -18.40
N ILE A 202 -9.74 10.61 -17.36
CA ILE A 202 -8.46 10.40 -16.68
C ILE A 202 -8.07 8.92 -16.84
N HIS A 203 -7.07 8.69 -17.70
CA HIS A 203 -6.45 7.38 -17.89
C HIS A 203 -5.63 6.98 -16.66
N VAL A 204 -5.76 5.74 -16.19
CA VAL A 204 -4.98 5.22 -15.05
C VAL A 204 -3.63 4.68 -15.51
N ALA A 205 -2.64 4.78 -14.61
CA ALA A 205 -1.39 4.04 -14.75
C ALA A 205 -1.64 2.52 -14.96
N PRO A 206 -1.17 1.92 -16.07
CA PRO A 206 -1.38 0.51 -16.35
C PRO A 206 -0.56 -0.39 -15.43
N LYS A 207 -0.95 -1.66 -15.35
CA LYS A 207 -0.15 -2.67 -14.65
C LYS A 207 1.10 -3.01 -15.46
N LEU A 208 2.24 -3.13 -14.79
CA LEU A 208 3.45 -3.71 -15.40
C LEU A 208 3.20 -5.17 -15.75
N LYS A 209 3.58 -5.59 -16.95
CA LYS A 209 3.52 -6.99 -17.40
C LYS A 209 4.89 -7.64 -17.23
N LYS A 210 4.93 -8.91 -16.82
CA LYS A 210 6.19 -9.65 -16.79
C LYS A 210 6.74 -9.79 -18.21
N TYR A 211 8.04 -9.52 -18.39
CA TYR A 211 8.69 -9.71 -19.68
C TYR A 211 8.55 -11.16 -20.15
N GLN A 212 8.09 -11.33 -21.40
CA GLN A 212 8.08 -12.60 -22.11
C GLN A 212 8.53 -12.36 -23.57
N PRO A 213 9.42 -13.18 -24.13
CA PRO A 213 9.91 -13.01 -25.52
C PRO A 213 8.82 -13.06 -26.59
N SER A 214 7.71 -13.75 -26.29
CA SER A 214 6.55 -13.91 -27.17
C SER A 214 5.51 -12.80 -26.99
N LEU A 215 5.69 -11.92 -26.01
CA LEU A 215 4.83 -10.75 -25.87
C LEU A 215 5.08 -9.84 -27.08
N LEU A 216 4.05 -9.21 -27.64
CA LEU A 216 4.14 -8.32 -28.82
C LEU A 216 4.86 -8.95 -30.04
N PRO A 217 4.40 -10.10 -30.57
CA PRO A 217 5.12 -10.85 -31.59
C PRO A 217 5.29 -10.12 -32.94
N ASN A 218 4.44 -9.11 -33.21
CA ASN A 218 4.41 -8.36 -34.47
C ASN A 218 4.90 -6.91 -34.30
N THR A 219 5.55 -6.60 -33.18
CA THR A 219 5.99 -5.23 -32.87
C THR A 219 7.51 -5.13 -33.01
N THR A 220 7.95 -4.21 -33.88
CA THR A 220 9.36 -3.84 -34.04
C THR A 220 9.61 -2.44 -33.49
N PHE A 221 10.78 -2.22 -32.91
CA PHE A 221 11.16 -0.92 -32.36
C PHE A 221 12.64 -0.63 -32.62
N LYS A 222 12.98 0.66 -32.66
CA LYS A 222 14.37 1.14 -32.75
C LYS A 222 14.90 1.69 -31.44
N SER A 223 14.04 1.95 -30.47
CA SER A 223 14.43 2.53 -29.18
C SER A 223 13.72 1.87 -28.01
N TYR A 224 14.42 1.74 -26.90
CA TYR A 224 13.85 1.31 -25.63
C TYR A 224 14.51 2.04 -24.47
N PHE A 225 13.83 2.14 -23.35
CA PHE A 225 14.33 2.75 -22.13
C PHE A 225 14.27 1.76 -20.97
N LEU A 226 15.39 1.61 -20.27
CA LEU A 226 15.50 0.81 -19.05
C LEU A 226 15.58 1.72 -17.83
N ALA A 227 14.61 1.58 -16.94
CA ALA A 227 14.55 2.28 -15.67
C ALA A 227 14.67 1.30 -14.49
N ASN A 228 15.00 1.83 -13.32
CA ASN A 228 14.88 1.08 -12.08
C ASN A 228 13.42 0.73 -11.81
N LYS A 229 13.17 -0.53 -11.45
CA LYS A 229 11.90 -0.89 -10.83
C LYS A 229 12.00 -0.58 -9.35
N TRP A 230 11.25 0.44 -8.93
CA TRP A 230 11.09 0.77 -7.51
C TRP A 230 10.08 -0.19 -6.85
N ASN A 231 10.28 -0.41 -5.56
CA ASN A 231 9.38 -1.14 -4.68
C ASN A 231 8.61 -0.12 -3.85
N GLY A 232 7.36 0.10 -4.23
CA GLY A 232 6.57 1.17 -3.67
C GLY A 232 5.08 1.03 -3.95
N MET A 233 4.39 2.15 -3.77
CA MET A 233 3.04 2.34 -4.25
C MET A 233 3.00 3.43 -5.33
N ASN A 234 2.40 3.10 -6.48
CA ASN A 234 2.13 4.10 -7.52
C ASN A 234 1.17 5.17 -7.00
N ILE A 235 1.63 6.42 -7.06
CA ILE A 235 0.83 7.62 -6.87
C ILE A 235 0.76 8.35 -8.21
N GLN A 236 -0.45 8.41 -8.77
CA GLN A 236 -0.72 9.16 -9.98
C GLN A 236 -1.27 10.53 -9.62
N PHE A 237 -0.52 11.57 -9.96
CA PHE A 237 -1.01 12.94 -9.95
C PHE A 237 -1.71 13.21 -11.27
N PHE A 238 -2.90 13.77 -11.21
CA PHE A 238 -3.69 14.12 -12.39
C PHE A 238 -4.25 15.53 -12.21
N LYS A 239 -4.44 16.22 -13.33
CA LYS A 239 -5.07 17.53 -13.32
C LYS A 239 -6.51 17.47 -13.81
N TYR A 240 -7.32 18.36 -13.27
CA TYR A 240 -8.69 18.59 -13.71
C TYR A 240 -9.02 20.08 -13.67
N PHE A 241 -10.11 20.45 -14.31
CA PHE A 241 -10.60 21.82 -14.43
C PHE A 241 -12.00 21.95 -13.82
N ASP A 242 -12.31 23.11 -13.26
CA ASP A 242 -13.69 23.46 -12.95
C ASP A 242 -14.42 24.01 -14.20
N ALA A 243 -15.70 24.37 -14.04
CA ALA A 243 -16.50 24.96 -15.12
C ALA A 243 -15.98 26.33 -15.62
N ASN A 244 -15.14 27.01 -14.84
CA ASN A 244 -14.51 28.28 -15.22
C ASN A 244 -13.13 28.08 -15.89
N GLY A 245 -12.68 26.83 -16.06
CA GLY A 245 -11.38 26.50 -16.61
C GLY A 245 -10.22 26.64 -15.63
N LYS A 246 -10.48 26.83 -14.33
CA LYS A 246 -9.43 26.88 -13.32
C LYS A 246 -8.83 25.48 -13.13
N VAL A 247 -7.50 25.39 -13.17
CA VAL A 247 -6.75 24.13 -13.09
C VAL A 247 -6.50 23.73 -11.64
N TYR A 248 -6.73 22.46 -11.34
CA TYR A 248 -6.43 21.81 -10.08
C TYR A 248 -5.57 20.56 -10.32
N VAL A 249 -4.71 20.22 -9.37
CA VAL A 249 -3.96 18.95 -9.36
C VAL A 249 -4.39 18.18 -8.13
N SER A 250 -4.76 16.92 -8.35
CA SER A 250 -5.02 15.95 -7.31
C SER A 250 -4.15 14.72 -7.51
N ALA A 251 -4.27 13.75 -6.60
CA ALA A 251 -3.51 12.51 -6.62
C ALA A 251 -4.42 11.33 -6.33
N ARG A 252 -4.02 10.17 -6.83
CA ARG A 252 -4.69 8.90 -6.54
C ARG A 252 -3.69 7.75 -6.40
N PRO A 253 -3.98 6.78 -5.53
CA PRO A 253 -3.36 5.47 -5.61
C PRO A 253 -4.04 4.67 -6.74
N ARG A 254 -3.61 3.42 -6.91
CA ARG A 254 -4.19 2.52 -7.90
C ARG A 254 -5.67 2.21 -7.65
N VAL A 255 -6.06 2.05 -6.38
CA VAL A 255 -7.33 1.43 -6.01
C VAL A 255 -8.49 2.42 -6.04
N SER A 256 -8.29 3.61 -5.48
CA SER A 256 -9.31 4.65 -5.37
C SER A 256 -9.10 5.75 -6.42
N ASN A 257 -10.15 6.55 -6.63
CA ASN A 257 -10.08 7.72 -7.52
C ASN A 257 -9.29 8.89 -6.93
N PHE A 258 -9.15 8.93 -5.60
CA PHE A 258 -8.44 9.97 -4.85
C PHE A 258 -7.61 9.36 -3.73
N ILE A 259 -6.47 9.99 -3.43
CA ILE A 259 -5.62 9.65 -2.30
C ILE A 259 -6.33 9.92 -0.98
N SER A 260 -6.24 8.99 -0.03
CA SER A 260 -6.82 9.13 1.29
C SER A 260 -5.92 8.47 2.33
N ASN A 261 -6.07 8.88 3.59
CA ASN A 261 -5.57 8.07 4.69
C ASN A 261 -6.56 6.93 4.94
N ASP A 262 -6.05 5.70 5.03
CA ASP A 262 -6.82 4.59 5.58
C ASP A 262 -6.48 4.41 7.07
N LYS A 263 -7.20 3.54 7.79
CA LYS A 263 -6.99 3.33 9.25
C LYS A 263 -5.56 2.81 9.59
N LYS A 264 -4.76 2.42 8.60
CA LYS A 264 -3.43 1.78 8.72
C LYS A 264 -2.32 2.50 7.97
N SER A 265 -2.65 3.40 7.06
CA SER A 265 -1.77 4.00 6.07
C SER A 265 -2.05 5.49 6.01
N ASN A 266 -1.07 6.27 6.43
CA ASN A 266 -1.11 7.72 6.38
C ASN A 266 -0.58 8.24 5.04
N THR A 267 -1.02 7.62 3.93
CA THR A 267 -0.47 7.90 2.59
C THR A 267 -0.66 9.36 2.19
N LEU A 268 -1.83 9.94 2.47
CA LEU A 268 -2.10 11.35 2.18
C LEU A 268 -1.13 12.26 2.95
N GLU A 269 -0.95 12.01 4.24
CA GLU A 269 0.00 12.77 5.08
C GLU A 269 1.44 12.61 4.58
N VAL A 270 1.87 11.40 4.23
CA VAL A 270 3.22 11.15 3.71
C VAL A 270 3.45 11.90 2.40
N VAL A 271 2.47 11.89 1.48
CA VAL A 271 2.56 12.64 0.23
C VAL A 271 2.58 14.15 0.51
N GLN A 272 1.72 14.65 1.39
CA GLN A 272 1.72 16.07 1.79
C GLN A 272 3.03 16.49 2.44
N ASP A 273 3.62 15.66 3.31
CA ASP A 273 4.93 15.88 3.93
C ASP A 273 6.03 15.99 2.86
N ILE A 274 6.03 15.09 1.87
CA ILE A 274 6.99 15.12 0.76
C ILE A 274 6.81 16.42 -0.04
N LEU A 275 5.57 16.81 -0.34
CA LEU A 275 5.25 18.04 -1.06
C LEU A 275 5.51 19.31 -0.22
N ALA A 276 5.52 19.23 1.11
CA ALA A 276 5.86 20.37 1.97
C ALA A 276 7.37 20.51 2.18
N SER A 277 8.12 19.40 2.08
CA SER A 277 9.55 19.33 2.36
C SER A 277 10.39 20.31 1.52
N PRO A 278 11.42 20.96 2.11
CA PRO A 278 12.34 21.84 1.37
C PRO A 278 13.51 21.10 0.70
N GLN A 279 13.60 19.77 0.83
CA GLN A 279 14.67 18.93 0.25
C GLN A 279 14.68 18.99 -1.29
N ASP A 280 15.85 18.78 -1.90
CA ASP A 280 16.02 18.90 -3.37
C ASP A 280 15.12 17.93 -4.17
N ASP A 281 14.93 16.70 -3.71
CA ASP A 281 14.02 15.74 -4.35
C ASP A 281 12.56 16.25 -4.37
N SER A 282 12.14 16.95 -3.31
CA SER A 282 10.81 17.58 -3.26
C SER A 282 10.71 18.74 -4.26
N LYS A 283 11.79 19.49 -4.50
CA LYS A 283 11.81 20.55 -5.51
C LYS A 283 11.59 20.00 -6.92
N MET A 284 12.20 18.86 -7.25
CA MET A 284 11.97 18.19 -8.53
C MET A 284 10.50 17.83 -8.71
N VAL A 285 9.89 17.17 -7.71
CA VAL A 285 8.47 16.78 -7.75
C VAL A 285 7.58 18.02 -7.90
N LYS A 286 7.83 19.08 -7.12
CA LYS A 286 7.09 20.35 -7.24
C LYS A 286 7.18 20.95 -8.64
N ASN A 287 8.37 21.00 -9.22
CA ASN A 287 8.58 21.51 -10.57
C ASN A 287 7.79 20.69 -11.60
N LEU A 288 7.79 19.35 -11.48
CA LEU A 288 7.01 18.48 -12.33
C LEU A 288 5.50 18.72 -12.19
N LEU A 289 5.00 18.93 -10.96
CA LEU A 289 3.59 19.26 -10.74
C LEU A 289 3.20 20.64 -11.29
N GLU A 290 4.11 21.62 -11.27
CA GLU A 290 3.89 22.92 -11.94
C GLU A 290 3.89 22.78 -13.47
N ILE A 291 4.76 21.92 -14.02
CA ILE A 291 4.72 21.55 -15.44
C ILE A 291 3.40 20.85 -15.77
N LEU A 292 2.91 19.96 -14.91
CA LEU A 292 1.62 19.30 -15.10
C LEU A 292 0.47 20.32 -15.19
N LYS A 293 0.44 21.32 -14.29
CA LYS A 293 -0.58 22.38 -14.31
C LYS A 293 -0.58 23.18 -15.62
N THR A 294 0.61 23.47 -16.16
CA THR A 294 0.78 24.38 -17.32
C THR A 294 0.78 23.66 -18.66
N SER A 295 1.11 22.37 -18.70
CA SER A 295 1.18 21.59 -19.93
C SER A 295 -0.17 21.51 -20.65
N MET A 296 -0.20 21.58 -21.98
CA MET A 296 -1.45 21.39 -22.73
C MET A 296 -1.71 19.91 -23.07
N SER A 297 -0.66 19.11 -23.21
CA SER A 297 -0.72 17.73 -23.70
C SER A 297 -0.71 16.67 -22.58
N CYS A 298 -0.12 16.98 -21.43
CA CYS A 298 0.01 16.06 -20.29
C CYS A 298 -1.23 16.11 -19.41
N ARG A 299 -1.86 14.96 -19.13
CA ARG A 299 -3.02 14.85 -18.23
C ARG A 299 -2.63 14.40 -16.82
N SER A 300 -1.66 13.48 -16.74
CA SER A 300 -1.22 12.89 -15.47
C SER A 300 0.27 12.63 -15.45
N MET A 301 0.85 12.59 -14.26
CA MET A 301 2.21 12.12 -14.00
C MET A 301 2.18 11.06 -12.90
N VAL A 302 2.94 9.98 -13.11
CA VAL A 302 2.96 8.82 -12.22
C VAL A 302 4.30 8.74 -11.52
N PHE A 303 4.24 8.55 -10.20
CA PHE A 303 5.39 8.43 -9.32
C PHE A 303 5.27 7.15 -8.50
N GLU A 304 6.41 6.59 -8.08
CA GLU A 304 6.45 5.54 -7.06
C GLU A 304 6.73 6.17 -5.69
N LEU A 305 5.80 6.01 -4.75
CA LEU A 305 6.03 6.31 -3.34
C LEU A 305 6.81 5.16 -2.70
N CYS A 306 8.07 5.42 -2.34
CA CYS A 306 8.94 4.45 -1.68
C CYS A 306 9.79 5.11 -0.59
N GLY A 307 10.44 4.30 0.25
CA GLY A 307 11.36 4.77 1.30
C GLY A 307 11.27 3.96 2.58
N SER A 308 12.19 4.18 3.51
CA SER A 308 12.30 3.42 4.76
C SER A 308 11.14 3.60 5.75
N ARG A 309 10.30 4.64 5.59
CA ARG A 309 9.03 4.81 6.34
C ARG A 309 7.90 3.93 5.81
N VAL A 310 8.10 3.26 4.67
CA VAL A 310 7.11 2.40 4.03
C VAL A 310 7.68 0.98 3.95
N ALA A 311 6.83 -0.02 4.18
CA ALA A 311 7.27 -1.40 4.28
C ALA A 311 7.57 -1.98 2.89
N HIS A 312 8.86 -2.22 2.61
CA HIS A 312 9.35 -2.65 1.30
C HIS A 312 10.35 -3.78 1.40
N ILE A 313 10.35 -4.67 0.40
CA ILE A 313 11.37 -5.73 0.32
C ILE A 313 12.76 -5.15 0.02
N VAL A 314 12.79 -3.98 -0.64
CA VAL A 314 14.02 -3.23 -0.94
C VAL A 314 14.39 -2.32 0.23
N LYS A 315 15.67 -2.32 0.61
CA LYS A 315 16.20 -1.39 1.62
C LYS A 315 16.48 -0.03 1.00
N TYR A 316 15.70 0.97 1.39
CA TYR A 316 15.93 2.36 1.03
C TYR A 316 16.79 3.08 2.07
N ASN A 317 17.70 3.93 1.60
CA ASN A 317 18.54 4.79 2.43
C ASN A 317 17.93 6.19 2.68
N PHE A 318 16.72 6.45 2.16
CA PHE A 318 15.95 7.66 2.39
C PHE A 318 14.63 7.35 3.12
N ALA A 319 14.03 8.36 3.75
CA ALA A 319 12.85 8.20 4.60
C ALA A 319 11.58 7.90 3.80
N ALA A 320 11.20 8.79 2.87
CA ALA A 320 10.10 8.62 1.93
C ALA A 320 10.33 9.57 0.76
N ASN A 321 10.03 9.14 -0.46
CA ASN A 321 10.18 9.95 -1.67
C ASN A 321 9.20 9.52 -2.76
N LEU A 322 8.93 10.42 -3.71
CA LEU A 322 8.15 10.18 -4.93
C LEU A 322 9.08 10.10 -6.14
N GLN A 323 9.40 8.89 -6.55
CA GLN A 323 10.29 8.64 -7.68
C GLN A 323 9.51 8.76 -9.01
N PRO A 324 9.87 9.67 -9.92
CA PRO A 324 9.14 9.86 -11.17
C PRO A 324 9.26 8.62 -12.07
N LEU A 325 8.13 8.17 -12.65
CA LEU A 325 8.08 7.02 -13.54
C LEU A 325 7.80 7.44 -14.99
N PHE A 326 6.62 8.02 -15.24
CA PHE A 326 6.17 8.42 -16.57
C PHE A 326 5.02 9.45 -16.51
N GLU A 327 4.81 10.16 -17.60
CA GLU A 327 3.61 10.97 -17.83
C GLU A 327 2.60 10.24 -18.74
N ILE A 328 1.33 10.64 -18.62
CA ILE A 328 0.21 10.16 -19.43
C ILE A 328 -0.43 11.37 -20.11
N SER A 329 -0.52 11.32 -21.44
CA SER A 329 -1.12 12.38 -22.25
C SER A 329 -2.65 12.42 -22.11
N ASN A 330 -3.27 13.45 -22.68
CA ASN A 330 -4.73 13.55 -22.77
C ASN A 330 -5.38 12.36 -23.49
N ASP A 331 -4.66 11.74 -24.44
CA ASP A 331 -5.13 10.61 -25.24
C ASP A 331 -4.67 9.26 -24.68
N GLY A 332 -4.04 9.25 -23.50
CA GLY A 332 -3.58 8.04 -22.82
C GLY A 332 -2.21 7.52 -23.25
N PHE A 333 -1.48 8.25 -24.10
CA PHE A 333 -0.10 7.88 -24.47
C PHE A 333 0.83 8.06 -23.28
N ILE A 334 1.68 7.07 -23.07
CA ILE A 334 2.62 7.04 -21.94
C ILE A 334 4.00 7.47 -22.40
N LYS A 335 4.66 8.35 -21.65
CA LYS A 335 6.04 8.76 -21.92
C LYS A 335 6.87 8.65 -20.65
N PRO A 336 7.92 7.81 -20.59
CA PRO A 336 8.76 7.69 -19.41
C PRO A 336 9.54 8.97 -19.15
N PHE A 337 9.82 9.25 -17.87
CA PHE A 337 10.78 10.28 -17.51
C PHE A 337 12.19 9.75 -17.79
N ILE A 338 12.81 10.26 -18.84
CA ILE A 338 14.17 9.90 -19.24
C ILE A 338 15.11 10.99 -18.69
N PRO A 339 16.01 10.65 -17.74
CA PRO A 339 17.00 11.61 -17.24
C PRO A 339 17.92 12.10 -18.35
N LEU A 340 18.42 13.33 -18.24
CA LEU A 340 19.42 13.86 -19.17
C LEU A 340 20.72 13.03 -19.03
N ALA A 341 21.39 12.73 -20.14
CA ALA A 341 22.48 11.75 -20.27
C ALA A 341 23.67 11.89 -19.28
N ALA A 342 23.81 13.04 -18.61
CA ALA A 342 24.81 13.26 -17.57
C ALA A 342 24.51 12.53 -16.23
N GLU A 343 23.25 12.15 -15.98
CA GLU A 343 22.80 11.53 -14.72
C GLU A 343 22.72 9.99 -14.79
N SER A 344 22.49 9.41 -15.97
CA SER A 344 22.27 7.97 -16.13
C SER A 344 23.55 7.12 -16.22
N ALA A 345 24.66 7.71 -16.67
CA ALA A 345 25.89 6.97 -17.00
C ALA A 345 26.76 6.61 -15.77
N ALA A 346 26.47 7.16 -14.58
CA ALA A 346 27.40 7.10 -13.44
C ALA A 346 27.19 5.91 -12.47
N ALA A 347 26.07 5.17 -12.55
CA ALA A 347 25.71 4.19 -11.52
C ALA A 347 25.42 2.76 -12.02
N ASP A 348 24.83 2.59 -13.21
CA ASP A 348 24.53 1.26 -13.78
C ASP A 348 24.47 1.32 -15.31
N PRO A 349 25.35 0.61 -16.04
CA PRO A 349 25.39 0.64 -17.51
C PRO A 349 24.16 -0.01 -18.17
N THR A 350 23.31 -0.71 -17.41
CA THR A 350 22.07 -1.32 -17.91
C THR A 350 20.88 -0.35 -17.94
N LEU A 351 21.04 0.85 -17.39
CA LEU A 351 19.99 1.87 -17.34
C LEU A 351 20.16 2.89 -18.46
N GLY A 352 19.03 3.48 -18.87
CA GLY A 352 19.02 4.59 -19.82
C GLY A 352 18.33 4.27 -21.14
N LEU A 353 18.35 5.27 -22.01
CA LEU A 353 17.77 5.21 -23.34
C LEU A 353 18.75 4.54 -24.29
N VAL A 354 18.30 3.51 -24.99
CA VAL A 354 19.08 2.80 -26.01
C VAL A 354 18.39 2.96 -27.35
N THR A 355 19.18 3.36 -28.35
CA THR A 355 18.76 3.39 -29.75
C THR A 355 19.53 2.31 -30.51
N LEU A 356 18.83 1.51 -31.28
CA LEU A 356 19.35 0.39 -32.06
C LEU A 356 19.54 0.83 -33.52
N ASP A 357 20.62 0.36 -34.13
CA ASP A 357 20.91 0.65 -35.55
C ASP A 357 19.82 0.08 -36.46
N GLU A 358 19.35 -1.13 -36.15
CA GLU A 358 18.31 -1.83 -36.90
C GLU A 358 17.06 -2.10 -36.02
N PRO A 359 15.85 -2.11 -36.61
CA PRO A 359 14.63 -2.49 -35.89
C PRO A 359 14.77 -3.87 -35.25
N SER A 360 14.36 -3.98 -34.00
CA SER A 360 14.45 -5.19 -33.20
C SER A 360 13.09 -5.61 -32.66
N THR A 361 12.99 -6.86 -32.20
CA THR A 361 11.79 -7.41 -31.56
C THR A 361 12.05 -7.73 -30.09
N LEU A 362 11.00 -7.94 -29.30
CA LEU A 362 11.17 -8.37 -27.92
C LEU A 362 11.96 -9.67 -27.83
N LYS A 363 11.74 -10.62 -28.74
CA LYS A 363 12.49 -11.88 -28.77
C LYS A 363 14.01 -11.67 -28.84
N ASN A 364 14.46 -10.65 -29.58
CA ASN A 364 15.89 -10.34 -29.71
C ASN A 364 16.50 -9.78 -28.42
N LEU A 365 15.71 -9.21 -27.50
CA LEU A 365 16.19 -8.72 -26.20
C LEU A 365 16.36 -9.83 -25.14
N SER A 366 16.07 -11.10 -25.46
CA SER A 366 16.04 -12.17 -24.47
C SER A 366 17.37 -12.40 -23.74
N ASN A 367 18.50 -12.25 -24.44
CA ASN A 367 19.82 -12.38 -23.82
C ASN A 367 20.10 -11.21 -22.87
N LEU A 368 19.84 -9.98 -23.30
CA LEU A 368 19.97 -8.79 -22.45
C LEU A 368 19.12 -8.93 -21.17
N VAL A 369 17.87 -9.38 -21.31
CA VAL A 369 16.99 -9.57 -20.15
C VAL A 369 17.52 -10.65 -19.22
N LYS A 370 18.09 -11.73 -19.75
CA LYS A 370 18.73 -12.77 -18.94
C LYS A 370 19.92 -12.21 -18.16
N ASP A 371 20.79 -11.45 -18.82
CA ASP A 371 21.97 -10.84 -18.19
C ASP A 371 21.59 -9.86 -17.08
N ILE A 372 20.55 -9.03 -17.31
CA ILE A 372 19.98 -8.14 -16.29
C ILE A 372 19.49 -8.94 -15.08
N LYS A 373 18.75 -10.04 -15.30
CA LYS A 373 18.24 -10.87 -14.19
C LYS A 373 19.36 -11.53 -13.39
N GLU A 374 20.41 -12.01 -14.05
CA GLU A 374 21.56 -12.63 -13.39
C GLU A 374 22.36 -11.61 -12.59
N SER A 375 22.66 -10.45 -13.17
CA SER A 375 23.35 -9.35 -12.50
C SER A 375 22.60 -8.87 -11.25
N LEU A 376 21.28 -8.66 -11.36
CA LEU A 376 20.46 -8.24 -10.22
C LEU A 376 20.40 -9.29 -9.10
N LEU A 377 20.34 -10.57 -9.46
CA LEU A 377 20.37 -11.67 -8.51
C LEU A 377 21.70 -11.68 -7.73
N GLU A 378 22.83 -11.47 -8.41
CA GLU A 378 24.15 -11.39 -7.78
C GLU A 378 24.26 -10.20 -6.82
N VAL A 379 23.78 -9.02 -7.24
CA VAL A 379 23.74 -7.82 -6.39
C VAL A 379 22.94 -8.07 -5.11
N ASN A 380 21.76 -8.68 -5.23
CA ASN A 380 20.91 -8.97 -4.08
C ASN A 380 21.51 -10.06 -3.16
N LYS A 381 22.14 -11.10 -3.73
CA LYS A 381 22.87 -12.11 -2.94
C LYS A 381 24.02 -11.49 -2.15
N LYS A 382 24.85 -10.67 -2.82
CA LYS A 382 25.95 -9.97 -2.17
C LYS A 382 25.44 -9.07 -1.04
N PHE A 383 24.38 -8.31 -1.29
CA PHE A 383 23.76 -7.48 -0.27
C PHE A 383 23.32 -8.26 0.97
N ARG A 384 22.70 -9.43 0.79
CA ARG A 384 22.28 -10.29 1.91
C ARG A 384 23.49 -10.77 2.73
N VAL A 385 24.54 -11.25 2.06
CA VAL A 385 25.78 -11.67 2.72
C VAL A 385 26.40 -10.52 3.52
N ASP A 386 26.55 -9.35 2.88
CA ASP A 386 27.18 -8.17 3.48
C ASP A 386 26.37 -7.61 4.68
N ASN A 387 25.06 -7.91 4.77
CA ASN A 387 24.18 -7.47 5.87
C ASN A 387 23.77 -8.60 6.83
N GLY A 388 24.35 -9.81 6.72
CA GLY A 388 24.03 -10.94 7.59
C GLY A 388 22.58 -11.45 7.48
N LEU A 389 21.96 -11.32 6.30
CA LEU A 389 20.60 -11.76 6.01
C LEU A 389 20.60 -13.19 5.44
N SER A 390 19.59 -13.99 5.76
CA SER A 390 19.48 -15.37 5.29
C SER A 390 19.00 -15.44 3.83
N GLU A 391 19.53 -16.40 3.07
CA GLU A 391 19.21 -16.55 1.63
C GLU A 391 17.80 -17.08 1.35
N ASN A 392 17.17 -17.75 2.31
CA ASN A 392 15.84 -18.36 2.17
C ASN A 392 14.72 -17.51 2.79
N MET A 393 15.01 -16.25 3.14
CA MET A 393 14.04 -15.32 3.70
C MET A 393 13.88 -14.12 2.79
N TYR A 394 12.63 -13.73 2.55
CA TYR A 394 12.28 -12.69 1.59
C TYR A 394 11.35 -11.68 2.28
N TRP A 395 11.91 -10.93 3.24
CA TRP A 395 11.19 -9.96 4.08
C TRP A 395 11.58 -8.52 3.74
N TYR A 396 11.06 -7.57 4.51
CA TYR A 396 11.41 -6.16 4.38
C TYR A 396 12.93 -5.93 4.45
N ASN A 397 13.43 -5.01 3.64
CA ASN A 397 14.84 -4.64 3.56
C ASN A 397 15.81 -5.80 3.21
N HIS A 398 15.34 -6.89 2.59
CA HIS A 398 16.18 -8.04 2.21
C HIS A 398 16.86 -7.91 0.85
N PHE A 399 16.45 -6.94 0.04
CA PHE A 399 16.99 -6.72 -1.30
C PHE A 399 17.57 -5.32 -1.41
N LEU A 400 18.58 -5.17 -2.27
CA LEU A 400 19.09 -3.86 -2.65
C LEU A 400 18.33 -3.31 -3.86
N GLN A 401 17.88 -4.18 -4.77
CA GLN A 401 17.16 -3.79 -5.98
C GLN A 401 16.00 -4.73 -6.27
N GLU A 402 14.84 -4.20 -6.66
CA GLU A 402 13.69 -5.03 -7.03
C GLU A 402 13.79 -5.55 -8.46
N GLY A 403 14.22 -4.72 -9.41
CA GLY A 403 14.17 -5.08 -10.84
C GLY A 403 14.44 -3.92 -11.78
N ARG A 404 14.08 -4.13 -13.05
CA ARG A 404 14.05 -3.10 -14.09
C ARG A 404 12.66 -2.98 -14.70
N VAL A 405 12.37 -1.81 -15.23
CA VAL A 405 11.20 -1.53 -16.07
C VAL A 405 11.70 -1.22 -17.47
N LEU A 406 11.21 -1.97 -18.46
CA LEU A 406 11.51 -1.84 -19.86
C LEU A 406 10.33 -1.16 -20.57
N TYR A 407 10.61 0.01 -21.13
CA TYR A 407 9.71 0.76 -22.00
C TYR A 407 10.16 0.57 -23.45
N ILE A 408 9.22 0.21 -24.32
CA ILE A 408 9.48 0.10 -25.75
C ILE A 408 8.98 1.38 -26.40
N LEU A 409 9.85 2.11 -27.09
CA LEU A 409 9.57 3.49 -27.48
C LEU A 409 9.37 3.65 -28.98
N ASP A 410 8.47 4.55 -29.36
CA ASP A 410 8.32 5.09 -30.70
C ASP A 410 9.37 6.20 -30.99
N GLU A 411 9.30 6.80 -32.17
CA GLU A 411 10.18 7.89 -32.61
C GLU A 411 10.04 9.19 -31.78
N ASN A 412 8.92 9.36 -31.08
CA ASN A 412 8.64 10.50 -30.21
C ASN A 412 9.06 10.24 -28.75
N GLY A 413 9.65 9.07 -28.47
CA GLY A 413 10.00 8.63 -27.13
C GLY A 413 8.79 8.23 -26.27
N GLN A 414 7.63 8.00 -26.88
CA GLN A 414 6.43 7.50 -26.22
C GLN A 414 6.41 5.98 -26.22
N GLN A 415 5.75 5.38 -25.24
CA GLN A 415 5.53 3.95 -25.15
C GLN A 415 4.73 3.48 -26.38
N LEU A 416 5.36 2.65 -27.21
CA LEU A 416 4.83 2.17 -28.48
C LEU A 416 3.52 1.38 -28.31
N VAL A 417 3.38 0.67 -27.19
CA VAL A 417 2.15 -0.04 -26.80
C VAL A 417 1.86 0.27 -25.34
N ASN A 418 0.89 1.16 -25.09
CA ASN A 418 0.57 1.72 -23.76
C ASN A 418 0.36 0.65 -22.68
N ASP A 419 -0.36 -0.43 -22.98
CA ASP A 419 -0.64 -1.52 -22.03
C ASP A 419 0.49 -2.54 -21.86
N SER A 420 1.71 -2.24 -22.34
CA SER A 420 2.81 -3.20 -22.38
C SER A 420 4.12 -2.65 -21.82
N ILE A 421 4.06 -1.96 -20.68
CA ILE A 421 5.25 -1.63 -19.89
C ILE A 421 5.73 -2.91 -19.19
N LEU A 422 7.00 -3.26 -19.36
CA LEU A 422 7.49 -4.60 -18.99
C LEU A 422 8.35 -4.57 -17.73
N ALA A 423 8.06 -5.46 -16.78
CA ALA A 423 8.89 -5.69 -15.61
C ALA A 423 9.89 -6.84 -15.88
N ILE A 424 11.15 -6.57 -15.53
CA ILE A 424 12.24 -7.55 -15.52
C ILE A 424 12.68 -7.72 -14.07
N LYS A 425 12.40 -8.90 -13.50
CA LYS A 425 12.71 -9.22 -12.10
C LYS A 425 13.73 -10.37 -12.03
N PRO A 426 14.77 -10.29 -11.17
CA PRO A 426 15.64 -11.43 -10.87
C PRO A 426 14.85 -12.54 -10.19
N ALA A 427 15.36 -13.77 -10.28
CA ALA A 427 14.65 -14.97 -9.83
C ALA A 427 14.22 -14.92 -8.36
N ASP A 428 14.96 -14.24 -7.49
CA ASP A 428 14.70 -14.15 -6.06
C ASP A 428 13.60 -13.12 -5.70
N THR A 429 13.49 -12.03 -6.47
CA THR A 429 12.37 -11.07 -6.33
C THR A 429 11.12 -11.47 -7.13
N ASP A 430 11.30 -12.32 -8.14
CA ASP A 430 10.23 -12.86 -9.00
C ASP A 430 9.57 -14.09 -8.38
N LYS A 431 10.34 -14.88 -7.60
CA LYS A 431 9.79 -15.88 -6.69
C LYS A 431 9.06 -15.18 -5.55
N PHE A 432 7.81 -14.82 -5.78
CA PHE A 432 6.87 -14.63 -4.70
C PHE A 432 6.79 -15.95 -3.94
N HIS A 433 7.28 -15.98 -2.71
CA HIS A 433 7.38 -17.20 -1.89
C HIS A 433 6.00 -17.69 -1.43
N TRP A 434 5.17 -18.10 -2.37
CA TRP A 434 3.98 -18.93 -2.17
C TRP A 434 4.34 -20.38 -1.85
N GLU A 435 5.58 -20.66 -1.43
CA GLU A 435 5.91 -21.96 -0.86
C GLU A 435 5.11 -22.18 0.44
N GLN A 436 4.82 -21.10 1.18
CA GLN A 436 4.02 -21.09 2.40
C GLN A 436 2.86 -20.10 2.24
N PHE A 437 1.73 -20.35 2.90
CA PHE A 437 0.60 -19.42 2.97
C PHE A 437 0.67 -18.63 4.27
N ASP A 438 1.75 -17.86 4.42
CA ASP A 438 2.07 -17.10 5.62
C ASP A 438 1.23 -15.83 5.78
N SER A 439 1.47 -15.07 6.85
CA SER A 439 0.71 -13.85 7.15
C SER A 439 0.88 -12.74 6.11
N GLY A 440 2.03 -12.67 5.43
CA GLY A 440 2.28 -11.69 4.37
C GLY A 440 1.41 -11.98 3.16
N ILE A 441 1.37 -13.23 2.75
CA ILE A 441 0.49 -13.71 1.68
C ILE A 441 -0.99 -13.53 2.03
N GLN A 442 -1.39 -13.90 3.23
CA GLN A 442 -2.77 -13.72 3.70
C GLN A 442 -3.20 -12.26 3.65
N THR A 443 -2.33 -11.34 4.10
CA THR A 443 -2.59 -9.89 4.03
C THR A 443 -2.78 -9.44 2.58
N LYS A 444 -1.92 -9.92 1.66
CA LYS A 444 -2.02 -9.60 0.23
C LYS A 444 -3.36 -10.06 -0.36
N VAL A 445 -3.81 -11.28 -0.03
CA VAL A 445 -5.10 -11.81 -0.49
C VAL A 445 -6.25 -10.93 -0.01
N LEU A 446 -6.28 -10.56 1.28
CA LEU A 446 -7.31 -9.69 1.84
C LEU A 446 -7.31 -8.30 1.20
N MET A 447 -6.14 -7.71 0.96
CA MET A 447 -6.03 -6.41 0.29
C MET A 447 -6.56 -6.45 -1.14
N ILE A 448 -6.22 -7.49 -1.91
CA ILE A 448 -6.73 -7.65 -3.28
C ILE A 448 -8.24 -7.90 -3.28
N ALA A 449 -8.75 -8.70 -2.34
CA ALA A 449 -10.19 -8.90 -2.20
C ALA A 449 -10.91 -7.59 -1.87
N GLN A 450 -10.33 -6.74 -1.02
CA GLN A 450 -10.85 -5.41 -0.72
C GLN A 450 -10.79 -4.50 -1.96
N GLU A 451 -9.67 -4.47 -2.69
CA GLU A 451 -9.50 -3.71 -3.93
C GLU A 451 -10.56 -4.08 -4.98
N LEU A 452 -10.86 -5.38 -5.13
CA LEU A 452 -11.91 -5.86 -6.03
C LEU A 452 -13.30 -5.35 -5.60
N ARG A 453 -13.62 -5.39 -4.30
CA ARG A 453 -14.91 -4.88 -3.77
C ARG A 453 -15.06 -3.38 -3.99
N GLU A 454 -14.01 -2.60 -3.74
CA GLU A 454 -14.01 -1.14 -3.91
C GLU A 454 -14.20 -0.73 -5.38
N LYS A 455 -13.67 -1.54 -6.32
CA LYS A 455 -13.90 -1.37 -7.77
C LYS A 455 -15.27 -1.87 -8.25
N GLY A 456 -16.13 -2.38 -7.36
CA GLY A 456 -17.39 -3.03 -7.74
C GLY A 456 -17.21 -4.29 -8.58
N SER A 457 -16.03 -4.92 -8.53
CA SER A 457 -15.71 -6.17 -9.22
C SER A 457 -16.07 -7.36 -8.34
N ALA A 458 -16.43 -8.49 -8.97
CA ALA A 458 -16.70 -9.72 -8.23
C ALA A 458 -15.42 -10.27 -7.57
N VAL A 459 -15.50 -10.66 -6.29
CA VAL A 459 -14.42 -11.37 -5.60
C VAL A 459 -14.59 -12.86 -5.87
N ASP A 460 -14.24 -13.27 -7.09
CA ASP A 460 -14.33 -14.65 -7.54
C ASP A 460 -12.96 -15.24 -7.91
N LYS A 461 -12.94 -16.54 -8.19
CA LYS A 461 -11.74 -17.30 -8.59
C LYS A 461 -11.00 -16.64 -9.76
N GLN A 462 -11.74 -16.18 -10.77
CA GLN A 462 -11.14 -15.65 -12.00
C GLN A 462 -10.48 -14.28 -11.75
N SER A 463 -11.16 -13.43 -11.01
CA SER A 463 -10.70 -12.08 -10.65
C SER A 463 -9.50 -12.15 -9.71
N LEU A 464 -9.56 -12.99 -8.66
CA LEU A 464 -8.44 -13.20 -7.75
C LEU A 464 -7.21 -13.78 -8.45
N ARG A 465 -7.39 -14.75 -9.36
CA ARG A 465 -6.27 -15.32 -10.13
C ARG A 465 -5.58 -14.29 -11.01
N ARG A 466 -6.36 -13.37 -11.61
CA ARG A 466 -5.82 -12.27 -12.43
C ARG A 466 -5.06 -11.25 -11.58
N GLU A 467 -5.52 -10.96 -10.37
CA GLU A 467 -4.96 -9.92 -9.52
C GLU A 467 -3.78 -10.38 -8.65
N LEU A 468 -3.79 -11.62 -8.16
CA LEU A 468 -2.74 -12.16 -7.29
C LEU A 468 -1.42 -12.48 -8.03
N ASP A 469 -1.50 -12.62 -9.36
CA ASP A 469 -0.38 -12.93 -10.27
C ASP A 469 0.42 -14.17 -9.81
N LEU A 470 -0.33 -15.22 -9.46
CA LEU A 470 0.16 -16.52 -9.01
C LEU A 470 0.51 -17.41 -10.20
N ASP A 471 1.63 -18.14 -10.13
CA ASP A 471 1.87 -19.24 -11.06
C ASP A 471 0.87 -20.39 -10.83
N GLU A 472 0.73 -21.25 -11.83
CA GLU A 472 -0.28 -22.31 -11.83
C GLU A 472 -0.09 -23.32 -10.70
N PHE A 473 1.16 -23.61 -10.31
CA PHE A 473 1.44 -24.55 -9.23
C PHE A 473 1.07 -23.95 -7.87
N SER A 474 1.50 -22.72 -7.59
CA SER A 474 1.16 -22.04 -6.34
C SER A 474 -0.34 -21.74 -6.21
N TRP A 475 -1.02 -21.41 -7.32
CA TRP A 475 -2.47 -21.29 -7.32
C TRP A 475 -3.13 -22.61 -6.94
N ALA A 476 -2.77 -23.71 -7.61
CA ALA A 476 -3.36 -25.02 -7.35
C ALA A 476 -3.13 -25.50 -5.90
N LYS A 477 -1.99 -25.15 -5.30
CA LYS A 477 -1.66 -25.51 -3.92
C LYS A 477 -2.52 -24.77 -2.88
N TRP A 478 -2.81 -23.49 -3.11
CA TRP A 478 -3.42 -22.60 -2.11
C TRP A 478 -4.80 -22.09 -2.48
N GLU A 479 -5.42 -22.63 -3.54
CA GLU A 479 -6.73 -22.17 -4.03
C GLU A 479 -7.76 -22.11 -2.92
N ASP A 480 -7.94 -23.19 -2.17
CA ASP A 480 -8.95 -23.28 -1.11
C ASP A 480 -8.70 -22.26 0.01
N ASP A 481 -7.45 -22.08 0.43
CA ASP A 481 -7.07 -21.12 1.47
C ASP A 481 -7.23 -19.66 1.00
N ILE A 482 -6.89 -19.37 -0.27
CA ILE A 482 -7.12 -18.06 -0.89
C ILE A 482 -8.60 -17.75 -0.94
N MET A 483 -9.42 -18.70 -1.41
CA MET A 483 -10.85 -18.53 -1.55
C MET A 483 -11.54 -18.40 -0.19
N ASP A 484 -11.17 -19.23 0.79
CA ASP A 484 -11.69 -19.11 2.16
C ASP A 484 -11.33 -17.76 2.78
N LEU A 485 -10.13 -17.23 2.52
CA LEU A 485 -9.72 -15.95 3.07
C LEU A 485 -10.41 -14.76 2.37
N ALA A 486 -10.49 -14.78 1.04
CA ALA A 486 -11.01 -13.67 0.23
C ALA A 486 -12.54 -13.57 0.26
N VAL A 487 -13.24 -14.71 0.36
CA VAL A 487 -14.70 -14.79 0.32
C VAL A 487 -15.23 -15.13 1.72
N LEU A 488 -15.84 -14.13 2.35
CA LEU A 488 -16.59 -14.32 3.58
C LEU A 488 -17.94 -14.99 3.24
N PRO A 489 -18.40 -16.01 3.97
CA PRO A 489 -19.71 -16.59 3.73
C PRO A 489 -20.78 -15.51 3.86
N GLU A 490 -21.57 -15.31 2.79
CA GLU A 490 -22.72 -14.41 2.86
C GLU A 490 -23.78 -15.00 3.81
N PHE A 491 -24.38 -14.13 4.62
CA PHE A 491 -25.52 -14.49 5.44
C PHE A 491 -26.73 -14.71 4.52
N ASN A 492 -27.09 -15.97 4.29
CA ASN A 492 -28.39 -16.34 3.74
C ASN A 492 -29.33 -16.68 4.89
N SER A 493 -30.37 -15.87 5.08
CA SER A 493 -31.43 -16.05 6.09
C SER A 493 -32.26 -17.35 5.94
N GLY A 494 -31.85 -18.28 5.09
CA GLY A 494 -32.60 -19.49 4.72
C GLY A 494 -31.78 -20.77 4.56
N TYR A 495 -30.64 -20.92 5.27
CA TYR A 495 -29.81 -22.12 5.09
C TYR A 495 -30.39 -23.37 5.78
N LYS A 496 -31.06 -24.22 4.99
CA LYS A 496 -31.29 -25.65 5.31
C LYS A 496 -29.97 -26.41 5.12
N THR A 497 -29.50 -27.06 6.18
CA THR A 497 -28.27 -27.86 6.16
C THR A 497 -28.42 -29.06 5.22
N SER A 498 -27.54 -29.15 4.22
CA SER A 498 -27.25 -30.40 3.51
C SER A 498 -26.36 -31.29 4.38
N ALA A 499 -26.98 -31.99 5.33
CA ALA A 499 -26.37 -33.11 6.04
C ALA A 499 -26.94 -34.43 5.48
N LYS A 500 -26.07 -35.40 5.20
CA LYS A 500 -26.44 -36.75 4.72
C LYS A 500 -27.45 -37.40 5.68
N PRO A 501 -28.47 -38.13 5.17
CA PRO A 501 -29.55 -38.63 6.01
C PRO A 501 -29.11 -39.86 6.82
N GLY A 502 -28.96 -39.67 8.13
CA GLY A 502 -29.02 -40.75 9.12
C GLY A 502 -30.46 -40.92 9.61
N LYS A 503 -31.00 -42.14 9.53
CA LYS A 503 -32.33 -42.54 10.02
C LYS A 503 -32.48 -42.22 11.52
N GLN A 504 -33.52 -41.47 11.91
CA GLN A 504 -34.63 -41.94 12.76
C GLN A 504 -35.55 -40.81 13.28
N SER A 505 -36.84 -41.16 13.29
CA SER A 505 -37.94 -40.72 14.17
C SER A 505 -38.54 -39.31 14.03
N ALA A 506 -39.78 -39.31 13.54
CA ALA A 506 -40.73 -38.21 13.56
C ALA A 506 -41.27 -37.94 14.97
N GLY A 507 -41.48 -36.66 15.27
CA GLY A 507 -42.21 -36.15 16.44
C GLY A 507 -42.39 -34.65 16.28
N ASP A 508 -43.64 -34.24 16.02
CA ASP A 508 -44.11 -32.86 15.86
C ASP A 508 -43.68 -31.95 17.01
N GLN A 509 -43.23 -30.72 16.71
CA GLN A 509 -43.68 -29.49 17.40
C GLN A 509 -43.58 -28.28 16.46
N GLN A 510 -44.66 -27.49 16.46
CA GLN A 510 -44.94 -26.29 15.68
C GLN A 510 -43.87 -25.21 15.85
N ALA A 511 -43.39 -24.66 14.73
CA ALA A 511 -42.59 -23.45 14.70
C ALA A 511 -43.53 -22.24 14.87
N THR A 512 -43.45 -21.58 16.02
CA THR A 512 -43.99 -20.26 16.26
C THR A 512 -43.21 -19.24 15.42
N THR A 513 -43.89 -18.70 14.41
CA THR A 513 -43.47 -17.53 13.64
C THR A 513 -43.60 -16.28 14.51
N GLY A 514 -42.51 -15.52 14.71
CA GLY A 514 -42.61 -14.13 15.17
C GLY A 514 -41.70 -13.66 16.33
N ALA A 515 -40.50 -14.22 16.52
CA ALA A 515 -39.50 -13.56 17.37
C ALA A 515 -38.70 -12.54 16.54
N SER A 516 -38.82 -11.24 16.87
CA SER A 516 -37.91 -10.20 16.39
C SER A 516 -36.47 -10.67 16.63
N ALA A 517 -35.67 -10.80 15.57
CA ALA A 517 -34.31 -11.32 15.70
C ALA A 517 -33.45 -10.27 16.41
N ALA A 518 -33.17 -10.49 17.70
CA ALA A 518 -32.27 -9.67 18.48
C ALA A 518 -30.94 -9.49 17.73
N VAL A 519 -30.46 -8.24 17.67
CA VAL A 519 -29.21 -7.88 17.01
C VAL A 519 -28.05 -8.52 17.79
N LYS A 520 -27.23 -9.31 17.10
CA LYS A 520 -26.16 -10.08 17.73
C LYS A 520 -24.83 -9.40 17.51
N HIS A 521 -24.12 -9.13 18.61
CA HIS A 521 -22.78 -8.56 18.56
C HIS A 521 -21.73 -9.59 18.95
N VAL A 522 -20.58 -9.55 18.28
CA VAL A 522 -19.41 -10.35 18.64
C VAL A 522 -18.20 -9.44 18.86
N ILE A 523 -17.61 -9.51 20.05
CA ILE A 523 -16.34 -8.85 20.35
C ILE A 523 -15.21 -9.86 20.28
N LEU A 524 -14.16 -9.56 19.52
CA LEU A 524 -12.91 -10.32 19.56
C LEU A 524 -11.83 -9.46 20.23
N THR A 525 -11.28 -9.96 21.33
CA THR A 525 -10.12 -9.31 21.95
C THR A 525 -8.85 -9.67 21.18
N VAL A 526 -7.93 -8.72 21.00
CA VAL A 526 -6.67 -8.90 20.30
C VAL A 526 -5.56 -8.25 21.13
N GLY A 527 -4.43 -8.93 21.30
CA GLY A 527 -3.26 -8.37 22.00
C GLY A 527 -2.45 -9.40 22.77
N TYR A 528 -1.29 -8.99 23.27
CA TYR A 528 -0.34 -9.87 23.95
C TYR A 528 -0.89 -10.49 25.24
N PRO A 529 -0.40 -11.65 25.68
CA PRO A 529 -0.59 -12.08 27.06
C PRO A 529 -0.30 -10.95 28.06
N ALA A 530 -1.04 -10.93 29.16
CA ALA A 530 -0.97 -9.86 30.18
C ALA A 530 -1.33 -8.43 29.71
N SER A 531 -1.97 -8.26 28.55
CA SER A 531 -2.42 -6.94 28.06
C SER A 531 -3.71 -6.41 28.68
N GLY A 532 -4.41 -7.18 29.51
CA GLY A 532 -5.66 -6.78 30.17
C GLY A 532 -6.96 -7.36 29.57
N LYS A 533 -6.88 -8.11 28.46
CA LYS A 533 -8.05 -8.69 27.77
C LYS A 533 -9.01 -9.46 28.67
N SER A 534 -8.49 -10.40 29.48
CA SER A 534 -9.34 -11.24 30.32
C SER A 534 -9.98 -10.45 31.47
N TYR A 535 -9.31 -9.42 31.97
CA TYR A 535 -9.88 -8.50 32.95
C TYR A 535 -11.08 -7.77 32.34
N PHE A 536 -10.88 -7.17 31.15
CA PHE A 536 -11.96 -6.52 30.41
C PHE A 536 -13.13 -7.49 30.15
N ALA A 537 -12.85 -8.69 29.64
CA ALA A 537 -13.88 -9.65 29.29
C ALA A 537 -14.67 -10.11 30.51
N GLN A 538 -14.01 -10.38 31.64
CA GLN A 538 -14.67 -10.70 32.90
C GLN A 538 -15.56 -9.56 33.38
N LYS A 539 -15.03 -8.33 33.43
CA LYS A 539 -15.80 -7.16 33.86
C LYS A 539 -17.02 -6.89 32.97
N LEU A 540 -16.86 -7.00 31.65
CA LEU A 540 -17.96 -6.82 30.72
C LEU A 540 -19.07 -7.86 30.93
N THR A 541 -18.71 -9.12 31.25
CA THR A 541 -19.70 -10.17 31.53
C THR A 541 -20.30 -10.13 32.93
N GLU A 542 -19.59 -9.56 33.91
CA GLU A 542 -20.12 -9.33 35.27
C GLU A 542 -21.15 -8.21 35.28
N LEU A 543 -20.91 -7.16 34.48
CA LEU A 543 -21.69 -5.93 34.50
C LEU A 543 -22.73 -5.85 33.38
N GLY A 544 -22.57 -6.61 32.30
CA GLY A 544 -23.45 -6.58 31.14
C GLY A 544 -23.99 -7.96 30.75
N LYS A 545 -24.91 -8.00 29.78
CA LYS A 545 -25.53 -9.23 29.27
C LYS A 545 -24.66 -10.01 28.27
N TRP A 546 -23.35 -9.78 28.29
CA TRP A 546 -22.39 -10.43 27.39
C TRP A 546 -22.04 -11.84 27.87
N LYS A 547 -21.82 -12.74 26.92
CA LYS A 547 -21.32 -14.08 27.21
C LYS A 547 -19.85 -14.22 26.84
N ARG A 548 -19.05 -14.83 27.72
CA ARG A 548 -17.61 -14.99 27.53
C ARG A 548 -17.27 -16.36 26.97
N VAL A 549 -16.46 -16.37 25.91
CA VAL A 549 -15.82 -17.55 25.35
C VAL A 549 -14.31 -17.42 25.54
N ASN A 550 -13.73 -18.26 26.39
CA ASN A 550 -12.29 -18.26 26.69
C ASN A 550 -11.72 -19.68 26.56
N GLN A 551 -10.65 -19.83 25.77
CA GLN A 551 -10.06 -21.14 25.51
C GLN A 551 -9.29 -21.72 26.70
N ASP A 552 -8.62 -20.89 27.50
CA ASP A 552 -7.88 -21.36 28.68
C ASP A 552 -8.83 -22.01 29.71
N GLU A 553 -10.07 -21.54 29.80
CA GLU A 553 -11.11 -22.09 30.69
C GLU A 553 -11.84 -23.29 30.06
N MET A 554 -12.06 -23.28 28.74
CA MET A 554 -12.85 -24.29 28.02
C MET A 554 -12.00 -25.44 27.44
N GLY A 555 -10.67 -25.31 27.51
CA GLY A 555 -9.67 -26.30 27.10
C GLY A 555 -9.34 -26.29 25.61
N THR A 556 -10.32 -26.59 24.74
CA THR A 556 -10.05 -26.77 23.29
C THR A 556 -10.71 -25.67 22.45
N ARG A 557 -10.06 -25.28 21.34
CA ARG A 557 -10.62 -24.33 20.38
C ARG A 557 -11.99 -24.78 19.87
N LYS A 558 -12.18 -26.07 19.60
CA LYS A 558 -13.44 -26.63 19.11
C LYS A 558 -14.59 -26.40 20.09
N LYS A 559 -14.37 -26.60 21.39
CA LYS A 559 -15.36 -26.27 22.43
C LYS A 559 -15.73 -24.79 22.43
N CYS A 560 -14.76 -23.89 22.26
CA CYS A 560 -15.03 -22.46 22.14
C CYS A 560 -15.88 -22.13 20.90
N GLU A 561 -15.58 -22.76 19.75
CA GLU A 561 -16.40 -22.64 18.53
C GLU A 561 -17.83 -23.11 18.79
N ASP A 562 -18.02 -24.27 19.40
CA ASP A 562 -19.36 -24.83 19.67
C ASP A 562 -20.17 -23.96 20.64
N ILE A 563 -19.51 -23.37 21.65
CA ILE A 563 -20.14 -22.46 22.61
C ILE A 563 -20.51 -21.14 21.95
N LEU A 564 -19.62 -20.54 21.15
CA LEU A 564 -19.93 -19.34 20.36
C LEU A 564 -21.16 -19.58 19.48
N ILE A 565 -21.20 -20.70 18.76
CA ILE A 565 -22.33 -21.06 17.91
C ILE A 565 -23.62 -21.21 18.73
N THR A 566 -23.55 -21.87 19.89
CA THR A 566 -24.71 -22.11 20.75
C THR A 566 -25.29 -20.78 21.27
N GLN A 567 -24.45 -19.86 21.72
CA GLN A 567 -24.87 -18.55 22.22
C GLN A 567 -25.42 -17.66 21.10
N LEU A 568 -24.77 -17.65 19.93
CA LEU A 568 -25.29 -16.91 18.77
C LEU A 568 -26.64 -17.46 18.29
N LYS A 569 -26.85 -18.78 18.35
CA LYS A 569 -28.16 -19.37 18.06
C LYS A 569 -29.23 -18.98 19.08
N ALA A 570 -28.84 -18.78 20.33
CA ALA A 570 -29.70 -18.28 21.39
C ALA A 570 -29.97 -16.76 21.29
N GLY A 571 -29.38 -16.07 20.30
CA GLY A 571 -29.55 -14.62 20.13
C GLY A 571 -28.67 -13.77 21.06
N GLU A 572 -27.69 -14.38 21.73
CA GLU A 572 -26.85 -13.71 22.70
C GLU A 572 -25.66 -13.01 22.03
N SER A 573 -25.19 -11.92 22.65
CA SER A 573 -23.96 -11.23 22.26
C SER A 573 -22.75 -11.79 23.01
N VAL A 574 -21.64 -11.99 22.30
CA VAL A 574 -20.52 -12.83 22.76
C VAL A 574 -19.19 -12.09 22.70
N ILE A 575 -18.36 -12.23 23.73
CA ILE A 575 -16.96 -11.81 23.72
C ILE A 575 -16.03 -13.04 23.68
N VAL A 576 -15.17 -13.09 22.68
CA VAL A 576 -14.12 -14.10 22.52
C VAL A 576 -12.83 -13.58 23.13
N ASP A 577 -12.51 -14.07 24.33
CA ASP A 577 -11.34 -13.70 25.11
C ASP A 577 -10.15 -14.62 24.77
N ARG A 578 -9.37 -14.20 23.77
CA ARG A 578 -8.13 -14.87 23.32
C ARG A 578 -7.10 -13.83 22.89
N CYS A 579 -5.87 -14.26 22.61
CA CYS A 579 -4.85 -13.35 22.06
C CYS A 579 -5.14 -12.94 20.62
N ASN A 580 -5.72 -13.84 19.81
CA ASN A 580 -6.12 -13.61 18.42
C ASN A 580 -5.04 -12.85 17.61
N PHE A 581 -3.80 -13.34 17.72
CA PHE A 581 -2.60 -12.57 17.35
C PHE A 581 -2.32 -12.55 15.85
N ASP A 582 -2.89 -13.46 15.07
CA ASP A 582 -2.76 -13.51 13.62
C ASP A 582 -4.12 -13.52 12.90
N ILE A 583 -4.08 -13.41 11.57
CA ILE A 583 -5.25 -13.37 10.71
C ILE A 583 -6.04 -14.68 10.81
N GLN A 584 -5.37 -15.83 10.82
CA GLN A 584 -6.00 -17.15 10.83
C GLN A 584 -6.84 -17.37 12.09
N GLN A 585 -6.34 -16.97 13.25
CA GLN A 585 -7.10 -17.07 14.50
C GLN A 585 -8.36 -16.20 14.48
N ARG A 586 -8.27 -14.97 13.95
CA ARG A 586 -9.41 -14.05 13.86
C ARG A 586 -10.43 -14.52 12.83
N ARG A 587 -9.96 -15.01 11.68
CA ARG A 587 -10.79 -15.49 10.55
C ARG A 587 -11.83 -16.50 10.98
N VAL A 588 -11.45 -17.46 11.83
CA VAL A 588 -12.37 -18.50 12.35
C VAL A 588 -13.56 -17.88 13.06
N TRP A 589 -13.32 -16.92 13.96
CA TRP A 589 -14.37 -16.30 14.74
C TRP A 589 -15.26 -15.39 13.90
N ILE A 590 -14.67 -14.60 13.01
CA ILE A 590 -15.40 -13.73 12.09
C ILE A 590 -16.34 -14.57 11.21
N LYS A 591 -15.82 -15.69 10.66
CA LYS A 591 -16.60 -16.62 9.84
C LYS A 591 -17.80 -17.18 10.60
N LEU A 592 -17.58 -17.68 11.82
CA LEU A 592 -18.64 -18.24 12.65
C LEU A 592 -19.67 -17.17 13.03
N ALA A 593 -19.23 -15.98 13.43
CA ALA A 593 -20.11 -14.88 13.76
C ALA A 593 -21.07 -14.55 12.61
N GLN A 594 -20.55 -14.37 11.40
CA GLN A 594 -21.35 -14.08 10.20
C GLN A 594 -22.30 -15.22 9.83
N MET A 595 -21.81 -16.47 9.83
CA MET A 595 -22.62 -17.65 9.52
C MET A 595 -23.83 -17.82 10.46
N TYR A 596 -23.73 -17.34 11.71
CA TYR A 596 -24.80 -17.45 12.70
C TYR A 596 -25.51 -16.12 12.99
N GLY A 597 -25.38 -15.15 12.07
CA GLY A 597 -26.22 -13.95 12.01
C GLY A 597 -25.74 -12.79 12.89
N ALA A 598 -24.48 -12.77 13.29
CA ALA A 598 -23.87 -11.56 13.86
C ALA A 598 -23.25 -10.72 12.75
N THR A 599 -23.87 -9.58 12.46
CA THR A 599 -23.35 -8.57 11.53
C THR A 599 -22.38 -7.61 12.21
N ASN A 600 -22.55 -7.41 13.53
CA ASN A 600 -21.79 -6.43 14.29
C ASN A 600 -20.60 -7.11 14.97
N ILE A 601 -19.47 -7.16 14.26
CA ILE A 601 -18.24 -7.81 14.73
C ILE A 601 -17.20 -6.75 15.05
N HIS A 602 -16.77 -6.69 16.31
CA HIS A 602 -15.92 -5.64 16.85
C HIS A 602 -14.57 -6.22 17.27
N ILE A 603 -13.47 -5.58 16.88
CA ILE A 603 -12.13 -5.88 17.39
C ILE A 603 -11.77 -4.91 18.51
N LEU A 604 -11.41 -5.45 19.67
CA LEU A 604 -10.76 -4.69 20.75
C LEU A 604 -9.28 -5.02 20.80
N TRP A 605 -8.46 -4.10 20.29
CA TRP A 605 -7.02 -4.28 20.24
C TRP A 605 -6.35 -3.66 21.46
N PHE A 606 -6.02 -4.52 22.42
CA PHE A 606 -5.24 -4.17 23.60
C PHE A 606 -3.76 -4.05 23.23
N LYS A 607 -3.27 -2.80 23.23
CA LYS A 607 -1.89 -2.42 22.87
C LYS A 607 -1.21 -1.58 23.96
N PRO A 608 -1.14 -2.06 25.22
CA PRO A 608 -0.20 -1.49 26.18
C PRO A 608 1.25 -1.77 25.73
N ASP A 609 2.20 -1.03 26.30
CA ASP A 609 3.63 -1.25 26.02
C ASP A 609 4.04 -2.69 26.34
N VAL A 610 4.88 -3.28 25.49
CA VAL A 610 5.39 -4.67 25.65
C VAL A 610 6.04 -4.85 27.02
N GLU A 611 6.81 -3.85 27.46
CA GLU A 611 7.45 -3.85 28.78
C GLU A 611 6.43 -3.88 29.93
N THR A 612 5.28 -3.24 29.76
CA THR A 612 4.18 -3.31 30.72
C THR A 612 3.59 -4.71 30.78
N CYS A 613 3.38 -5.37 29.63
CA CYS A 613 2.95 -6.77 29.58
C CYS A 613 3.97 -7.70 30.27
N LYS A 614 5.27 -7.49 30.03
CA LYS A 614 6.35 -8.27 30.65
C LYS A 614 6.39 -8.08 32.17
N LYS A 615 6.26 -6.85 32.66
CA LYS A 615 6.15 -6.61 34.11
C LYS A 615 4.93 -7.30 34.71
N ARG A 616 3.78 -7.19 34.04
CA ARG A 616 2.51 -7.80 34.48
C ARG A 616 2.57 -9.32 34.50
N ILE A 617 3.23 -9.97 33.54
CA ILE A 617 3.28 -11.45 33.48
C ILE A 617 4.14 -12.03 34.60
N VAL A 618 5.23 -11.35 34.97
CA VAL A 618 6.15 -11.78 36.04
C VAL A 618 5.44 -11.81 37.40
N VAL A 619 4.57 -10.85 37.67
CA VAL A 619 3.85 -10.71 38.95
C VAL A 619 2.48 -11.41 38.97
N ARG A 620 2.05 -12.02 37.86
CA ARG A 620 0.71 -12.61 37.77
C ARG A 620 0.65 -13.95 38.51
N GLU A 621 -0.18 -14.02 39.55
CA GLU A 621 -0.33 -15.24 40.35
C GLU A 621 -1.33 -16.26 39.73
N ASN A 622 -2.27 -15.78 38.90
CA ASN A 622 -3.50 -16.52 38.53
C ASN A 622 -3.67 -16.75 37.01
N HIS A 623 -2.65 -17.19 36.26
CA HIS A 623 -2.87 -17.65 34.88
C HIS A 623 -2.72 -19.18 34.77
N PRO A 624 -3.74 -19.91 34.29
CA PRO A 624 -3.70 -21.38 34.24
C PRO A 624 -2.64 -21.94 33.28
N THR A 625 -2.26 -21.18 32.23
CA THR A 625 -1.44 -21.67 31.11
C THR A 625 -0.04 -21.05 30.95
N ILE A 626 0.39 -20.11 31.80
CA ILE A 626 1.66 -19.38 31.63
C ILE A 626 2.53 -19.56 32.88
N PRO A 627 3.75 -20.14 32.77
CA PRO A 627 4.67 -20.27 33.89
C PRO A 627 5.10 -18.93 34.47
N LYS A 628 5.38 -18.89 35.78
CA LYS A 628 5.89 -17.69 36.47
C LYS A 628 7.34 -17.39 36.04
N GLY A 629 7.74 -16.12 36.14
CA GLY A 629 9.15 -15.71 35.98
C GLY A 629 9.61 -15.50 34.52
N GLU A 630 10.89 -15.76 34.26
CA GLU A 630 11.54 -15.47 32.97
C GLU A 630 10.92 -16.21 31.78
N GLU A 631 10.32 -17.38 32.01
CA GLU A 631 9.60 -18.14 30.98
C GLU A 631 8.38 -17.39 30.43
N GLY A 632 7.69 -16.61 31.26
CA GLY A 632 6.58 -15.75 30.83
C GLY A 632 7.02 -14.61 29.92
N VAL A 633 8.22 -14.07 30.14
CA VAL A 633 8.80 -13.03 29.29
C VAL A 633 9.10 -13.58 27.89
N GLN A 634 9.68 -14.78 27.81
CA GLN A 634 9.96 -15.46 26.54
C GLN A 634 8.67 -15.74 25.74
N ILE A 635 7.56 -16.03 26.43
CA ILE A 635 6.25 -16.17 25.79
C ILE A 635 5.84 -14.85 25.13
N ILE A 636 5.97 -13.71 25.82
CA ILE A 636 5.65 -12.40 25.22
C ILE A 636 6.53 -12.12 24.00
N ASP A 637 7.83 -12.40 24.07
CA ASP A 637 8.75 -12.23 22.93
C ASP A 637 8.35 -13.11 21.74
N LYS A 638 7.92 -14.35 21.99
CA LYS A 638 7.38 -15.24 20.95
C LYS A 638 6.06 -14.70 20.38
N PHE A 639 5.16 -14.19 21.20
CA PHE A 639 3.92 -13.58 20.70
C PHE A 639 4.21 -12.33 19.88
N GLN A 640 5.20 -11.52 20.27
CA GLN A 640 5.61 -10.33 19.54
C GLN A 640 6.10 -10.68 18.13
N SER A 641 6.86 -11.76 17.97
CA SER A 641 7.34 -12.18 16.64
C SER A 641 6.24 -12.76 15.74
N MET A 642 5.17 -13.33 16.32
CA MET A 642 4.03 -13.89 15.58
C MET A 642 2.89 -12.88 15.33
N PHE A 643 2.90 -11.71 15.98
CA PHE A 643 1.75 -10.81 16.00
C PHE A 643 1.56 -10.07 14.68
N ILE A 644 0.35 -10.13 14.13
CA ILE A 644 -0.10 -9.43 12.93
C ILE A 644 -1.27 -8.52 13.29
N ALA A 645 -1.09 -7.22 13.07
CA ALA A 645 -2.07 -6.20 13.42
C ALA A 645 -3.41 -6.41 12.67
N PRO A 646 -4.57 -6.32 13.38
CA PRO A 646 -5.88 -6.53 12.78
C PRO A 646 -6.18 -5.52 11.65
N SER A 647 -6.81 -5.97 10.56
CA SER A 647 -7.18 -5.19 9.38
C SER A 647 -8.66 -5.18 9.10
N THR A 648 -9.25 -4.03 8.77
CA THR A 648 -10.66 -3.96 8.33
C THR A 648 -10.95 -4.89 7.14
N ALA A 649 -9.94 -5.15 6.31
CA ALA A 649 -9.98 -6.14 5.23
C ALA A 649 -10.38 -7.56 5.69
N GLU A 650 -10.21 -7.91 6.97
CA GLU A 650 -10.54 -9.23 7.52
C GLU A 650 -12.05 -9.47 7.69
N GLY A 651 -12.90 -8.44 7.53
CA GLY A 651 -14.37 -8.60 7.50
C GLY A 651 -15.09 -8.30 8.81
N PHE A 652 -14.51 -7.47 9.68
CA PHE A 652 -15.17 -6.95 10.88
C PHE A 652 -15.56 -5.47 10.69
N GLU A 653 -16.47 -4.98 11.51
CA GLU A 653 -17.05 -3.64 11.39
C GLU A 653 -16.11 -2.54 11.90
N ASN A 654 -15.50 -2.75 13.07
CA ASN A 654 -14.64 -1.73 13.67
C ASN A 654 -13.47 -2.30 14.48
N ILE A 655 -12.40 -1.49 14.62
CA ILE A 655 -11.27 -1.71 15.52
C ILE A 655 -11.26 -0.57 16.54
N GLN A 656 -11.29 -0.91 17.82
CA GLN A 656 -11.03 0.03 18.90
C GLN A 656 -9.69 -0.33 19.55
N LEU A 657 -8.78 0.65 19.58
CA LEU A 657 -7.50 0.52 20.26
C LEU A 657 -7.69 0.79 21.76
N ILE A 658 -7.05 -0.02 22.61
CA ILE A 658 -7.05 0.13 24.07
C ILE A 658 -5.59 0.10 24.53
N GLN A 659 -5.08 1.24 24.96
CA GLN A 659 -3.70 1.41 25.43
C GLN A 659 -3.62 1.55 26.95
N THR A 660 -4.66 2.11 27.56
CA THR A 660 -4.72 2.43 28.99
C THR A 660 -5.87 1.69 29.70
N GLU A 661 -5.79 1.61 31.03
CA GLU A 661 -6.88 1.05 31.86
C GLU A 661 -8.12 1.94 31.80
N GLN A 662 -7.95 3.27 31.76
CA GLN A 662 -9.06 4.19 31.58
C GLN A 662 -9.82 3.96 30.27
N GLU A 663 -9.11 3.79 29.14
CA GLU A 663 -9.74 3.47 27.85
C GLU A 663 -10.46 2.11 27.88
N SER A 664 -9.94 1.15 28.64
CA SER A 664 -10.58 -0.15 28.88
C SER A 664 -11.90 0.03 29.64
N ASP A 665 -11.92 0.83 30.70
CA ASP A 665 -13.12 1.09 31.51
C ASP A 665 -14.18 1.86 30.73
N GLU A 666 -13.79 2.87 29.97
CA GLU A 666 -14.67 3.61 29.06
C GLU A 666 -15.29 2.68 28.00
N ALA A 667 -14.49 1.75 27.46
CA ALA A 667 -14.99 0.75 26.53
C ALA A 667 -16.00 -0.21 27.19
N ILE A 668 -15.79 -0.63 28.44
CA ILE A 668 -16.75 -1.47 29.17
C ILE A 668 -18.12 -0.78 29.23
N GLN A 669 -18.14 0.48 29.68
CA GLN A 669 -19.40 1.24 29.79
C GLN A 669 -20.11 1.36 28.45
N LYS A 670 -19.36 1.65 27.38
CA LYS A 670 -19.89 1.71 26.02
C LYS A 670 -20.57 0.41 25.57
N TYR A 671 -19.95 -0.75 25.82
CA TYR A 671 -20.51 -2.04 25.38
C TYR A 671 -21.63 -2.56 26.29
N ILE A 672 -21.75 -2.07 27.52
CA ILE A 672 -22.92 -2.30 28.37
C ILE A 672 -24.11 -1.53 27.78
N GLN A 673 -23.95 -0.23 27.58
CA GLN A 673 -24.99 0.65 27.02
C GLN A 673 -25.47 0.18 25.64
N LEU A 674 -24.57 -0.38 24.82
CA LEU A 674 -24.90 -0.92 23.50
C LEU A 674 -26.00 -2.00 23.56
N LEU A 675 -26.01 -2.86 24.58
CA LEU A 675 -27.04 -3.88 24.73
C LEU A 675 -28.29 -3.35 25.42
N GLU A 676 -28.15 -2.38 26.35
CA GLU A 676 -29.27 -1.77 27.05
C GLU A 676 -30.18 -0.94 26.11
N GLN A 677 -29.58 -0.16 25.21
CA GLN A 677 -30.32 0.66 24.24
C GLN A 677 -31.14 -0.17 23.26
N HIS A 678 -30.65 -1.35 22.88
CA HIS A 678 -31.39 -2.27 22.01
C HIS A 678 -32.58 -2.93 22.70
N ASP A 679 -32.48 -3.19 24.01
CA ASP A 679 -33.59 -3.73 24.79
C ASP A 679 -34.72 -2.68 24.95
N GLU A 680 -34.37 -1.41 25.20
CA GLU A 680 -35.35 -0.31 25.35
C GLU A 680 -36.11 0.02 24.05
N GLU A 681 -35.44 -0.05 22.88
CA GLU A 681 -36.10 0.14 21.58
C GLU A 681 -37.07 -1.01 21.24
N GLN A 682 -36.79 -2.24 21.65
CA GLN A 682 -37.69 -3.38 21.45
C GLN A 682 -38.90 -3.35 22.40
N ASP A 683 -38.71 -2.95 23.65
CA ASP A 683 -39.80 -2.83 24.63
C ASP A 683 -40.76 -1.67 24.32
N ASN A 684 -40.26 -0.53 23.83
CA ASN A 684 -41.12 0.59 23.40
C ASN A 684 -41.94 0.29 22.14
N THR A 685 -41.41 -0.53 21.21
CA THR A 685 -42.14 -0.95 20.01
C THR A 685 -43.27 -1.95 20.35
N THR A 686 -43.04 -2.81 21.35
CA THR A 686 -44.04 -3.79 21.82
C THR A 686 -45.17 -3.11 22.60
N THR A 687 -44.85 -2.10 23.42
CA THR A 687 -45.83 -1.35 24.23
C THR A 687 -46.75 -0.45 23.39
N THR A 688 -46.27 0.05 22.24
CA THR A 688 -47.10 0.88 21.34
C THR A 688 -48.13 0.04 20.58
N THR A 689 -47.87 -1.25 20.37
CA THR A 689 -48.77 -2.13 19.59
C THR A 689 -49.94 -2.67 20.43
N THR A 690 -49.80 -2.73 21.76
CA THR A 690 -50.87 -3.15 22.68
C THR A 690 -51.87 -2.05 23.04
N VAL A 691 -51.54 -0.77 22.82
CA VAL A 691 -52.42 0.37 23.15
C VAL A 691 -53.40 0.73 22.01
N THR A 692 -53.24 0.16 20.82
CA THR A 692 -54.16 0.35 19.67
C THR A 692 -55.18 -0.78 19.48
N ALA A 693 -55.31 -1.69 20.45
CA ALA A 693 -56.28 -2.79 20.42
C ALA A 693 -57.12 -2.83 21.71
N GLU A 694 -57.84 -1.74 21.99
CA GLU A 694 -59.07 -1.74 22.80
C GLU A 694 -60.15 -0.87 22.14
#